data_AF-A0A947GA60-F1
#
_entry.id   AF-A0A947GA60-F1
#
_cell.length_a   1.000
_cell.length_b   1.000
_cell.length_c   1.000
_cell.angle_alpha   90.00
_cell.angle_beta   90.00
_cell.angle_gamma   90.00
#
_symmetry.space_group_name_H-M   'P 1'
#
loop_
_entity.id
_entity.type
_entity.pdbx_description
1 polymer ?
#
loop_
_entity_poly.entity_id
_entity_poly.type
_entity_poly.pdbx_seq_one_letter_code
_entity_poly.pdbx_strand_id
1 'polypeptide(L)'
;MDLRPISAPSAAEGLRGYAAQVTILLDRTGAETLTVQIVAQIRTGIQDGRIAVGSRLPSSRRLADQLQVARNTVVRAYEQLHDEGLVSIRPAAGIFVLAPQARPALSPALPAMRIETPMTGRARPRVPPRVQRLNDAQSSRLSFDFYPGRPAEALFPVKTWRRLMQSAVSGGLRRGMTHYGDPAGLSALRAAIANHLGAWRGIATDPGLVVIVSGAQEGLSIAARLFIEPGTPVVVENPCYQGATFAFEAAGAAVHRVPVDEDGLITARLPEVGATLAYVTPGHQFPTGATLSMARREGLIAWARRQGTYIVEDDYDSDFQYDGSPLPPIAAMAPDCTIHVGTFSKSLGPGLRLGYLVVPPALADAAVAVKALLDNGNGWLDQHVLAELVRSGSFVSHLLRARGHYREARDTAITALRRHFGDVDLAGTGAGLHMCWQLPPGVPPAATLEAMARKARLGVYSLASAGAYDGLDTALARRGIVFGYAAMAPRQIEQGIARLSDLVDDKLDGSPGFLSELLVSEPLSQVPRSEPAPRNRYKPALRAAPPARAVSAPNALSEDPMQIVRGIYRYPIKGMSAQPVNGITLEAGKPFPFDRIFALARPNVPIDRYDPKWAKKGLFVMLMIDEALAEVRTELDPDSLVFRASSEREEVFRADLRIDEGRRALERFVQDLVPTLGNAPHLVQSRQGHFMDKPDSVISLINLATLRALEELWGRPLDPLRFRANFYVDGLRPWQEFDLVGSDIRLGDAVFRVDRRNGRCGATNVNPRTGKRDMDIPGALRARFGHKDLGVYLVTQKSGKVVVGDPLAVPGLGGSAAPAEAAAVLPPTPSPGGRFICRGCYYIYDEIAGAGVPFAELDASWLCPDCGSEKSAFRPYVPAGFEPSRTGSSRRRD
;
A
#
# COMPACT_ATOMS: atom_id res chain seq x y z
N MET A 1 -9.47 28.15 -34.39
CA MET A 1 -10.85 28.23 -33.90
C MET A 1 -10.78 28.29 -32.38
N ASP A 2 -11.12 29.45 -31.82
CA ASP A 2 -11.05 29.75 -30.39
C ASP A 2 -11.90 28.78 -29.55
N LEU A 3 -11.26 28.01 -28.67
CA LEU A 3 -11.93 27.20 -27.67
C LEU A 3 -12.13 28.04 -26.41
N ARG A 4 -13.30 28.68 -26.32
CA ARG A 4 -13.80 29.21 -25.03
C ARG A 4 -14.06 28.05 -24.07
N PRO A 5 -13.73 28.17 -22.78
CA PRO A 5 -14.09 27.17 -21.79
C PRO A 5 -15.62 27.14 -21.63
N ILE A 6 -16.21 25.97 -21.83
CA ILE A 6 -17.63 25.72 -21.56
C ILE A 6 -17.81 25.77 -20.04
N SER A 7 -18.37 26.87 -19.54
CA SER A 7 -18.89 26.97 -18.18
C SER A 7 -19.85 25.80 -17.92
N ALA A 8 -19.64 25.05 -16.84
CA ALA A 8 -20.58 24.04 -16.40
C ALA A 8 -21.97 24.67 -16.25
N PRO A 9 -23.01 24.17 -16.93
CA PRO A 9 -24.36 24.67 -16.72
C PRO A 9 -24.72 24.41 -15.25
N SER A 10 -25.22 25.44 -14.57
CA SER A 10 -25.75 25.29 -13.21
C SER A 10 -26.81 24.18 -13.23
N ALA A 11 -26.89 23.39 -12.18
CA ALA A 11 -27.85 22.28 -12.03
C ALA A 11 -29.33 22.67 -12.22
N ALA A 12 -29.64 23.95 -12.41
CA ALA A 12 -30.96 24.48 -12.71
C ALA A 12 -31.33 24.54 -14.21
N GLU A 13 -30.37 24.43 -15.15
CA GLU A 13 -30.65 24.68 -16.57
C GLU A 13 -31.06 23.43 -17.39
N GLY A 14 -30.81 22.22 -16.88
CA GLY A 14 -31.14 20.95 -17.58
C GLY A 14 -32.59 20.45 -17.42
N LEU A 15 -33.41 21.08 -16.58
CA LEU A 15 -34.78 20.62 -16.28
C LEU A 15 -35.88 21.41 -17.02
N ARG A 16 -35.56 22.06 -18.16
CA ARG A 16 -36.53 22.91 -18.87
C ARG A 16 -37.66 22.17 -19.60
N GLY A 17 -37.71 20.83 -19.58
CA GLY A 17 -38.75 20.04 -20.27
C GLY A 17 -39.38 18.87 -19.49
N TYR A 18 -38.83 18.43 -18.35
CA TYR A 18 -39.42 17.33 -17.58
C TYR A 18 -40.44 17.86 -16.58
N ALA A 19 -41.71 17.72 -16.93
CA ALA A 19 -42.82 18.11 -16.07
C ALA A 19 -43.03 17.08 -14.95
N ALA A 20 -42.69 17.45 -13.72
CA ALA A 20 -42.92 16.64 -12.53
C ALA A 20 -44.41 16.29 -12.38
N GLN A 21 -44.73 15.00 -12.29
CA GLN A 21 -46.04 14.54 -11.80
C GLN A 21 -46.02 14.62 -10.26
N VAL A 22 -47.08 15.17 -9.68
CA VAL A 22 -47.26 15.20 -8.22
C VAL A 22 -48.39 14.26 -7.87
N THR A 23 -48.14 13.26 -7.02
CA THR A 23 -49.17 12.30 -6.59
C THR A 23 -50.06 12.96 -5.53
N ILE A 24 -51.32 13.21 -5.88
CA ILE A 24 -52.34 13.79 -5.01
C ILE A 24 -53.58 12.89 -5.09
N LEU A 25 -54.10 12.46 -3.95
CA LEU A 25 -55.30 11.65 -3.84
C LEU A 25 -56.49 12.55 -3.47
N LEU A 26 -57.50 12.63 -4.33
CA LEU A 26 -58.69 13.44 -4.07
C LEU A 26 -59.84 12.58 -3.55
N ASP A 27 -60.43 12.98 -2.42
CA ASP A 27 -61.72 12.46 -1.93
C ASP A 27 -62.84 13.40 -2.38
N ARG A 28 -63.65 12.95 -3.35
CA ARG A 28 -64.78 13.72 -3.89
C ARG A 28 -66.05 13.64 -3.02
N THR A 29 -66.06 12.74 -2.04
CA THR A 29 -67.19 12.53 -1.11
C THR A 29 -66.98 13.21 0.24
N GLY A 30 -65.76 13.67 0.50
CA GLY A 30 -65.39 14.38 1.72
C GLY A 30 -66.02 15.77 1.81
N ALA A 31 -66.15 16.26 3.06
CA ALA A 31 -66.68 17.59 3.35
C ALA A 31 -65.73 18.73 2.93
N GLU A 32 -64.45 18.43 2.70
CA GLU A 32 -63.45 19.42 2.28
C GLU A 32 -63.46 19.65 0.76
N THR A 33 -63.29 20.90 0.35
CA THR A 33 -63.16 21.22 -1.08
C THR A 33 -61.91 20.61 -1.70
N LEU A 34 -61.97 20.26 -2.98
CA LEU A 34 -60.81 19.72 -3.73
C LEU A 34 -59.59 20.65 -3.70
N THR A 35 -59.81 21.97 -3.66
CA THR A 35 -58.72 22.96 -3.50
C THR A 35 -57.97 22.76 -2.18
N VAL A 36 -58.70 22.61 -1.07
CA VAL A 36 -58.11 22.39 0.27
C VAL A 36 -57.30 21.10 0.31
N GLN A 37 -57.82 20.03 -0.29
CA GLN A 37 -57.12 18.75 -0.36
C GLN A 37 -55.82 18.84 -1.18
N ILE A 38 -55.81 19.57 -2.30
CA ILE A 38 -54.61 19.81 -3.11
C ILE A 38 -53.57 20.62 -2.32
N VAL A 39 -54.00 21.71 -1.68
CA VAL A 39 -53.10 22.55 -0.87
C VAL A 39 -52.50 21.75 0.27
N ALA A 40 -53.31 21.03 1.03
CA ALA A 40 -52.87 20.23 2.17
C ALA A 40 -51.82 19.20 1.75
N GLN A 41 -52.05 18.46 0.67
CA GLN A 41 -51.12 17.42 0.22
C GLN A 41 -49.82 17.98 -0.36
N ILE A 42 -49.87 19.09 -1.09
CA ILE A 42 -48.64 19.75 -1.58
C ILE A 42 -47.87 20.36 -0.41
N ARG A 43 -48.54 21.00 0.53
CA ARG A 43 -47.94 21.56 1.75
C ARG A 43 -47.22 20.48 2.55
N THR A 44 -47.90 19.39 2.88
CA THR A 44 -47.30 18.26 3.61
C THR A 44 -46.17 17.62 2.80
N GLY A 45 -46.31 17.52 1.47
CA GLY A 45 -45.24 17.08 0.59
C GLY A 45 -43.98 17.96 0.66
N ILE A 46 -44.13 19.27 0.74
CA ILE A 46 -43.00 20.21 0.90
C ILE A 46 -42.40 20.11 2.31
N GLN A 47 -43.25 20.07 3.34
CA GLN A 47 -42.83 20.03 4.75
C GLN A 47 -42.07 18.75 5.12
N ASP A 48 -42.51 17.59 4.63
CA ASP A 48 -41.86 16.29 4.85
C ASP A 48 -40.62 16.10 3.97
N GLY A 49 -40.30 17.06 3.09
CA GLY A 49 -39.19 16.96 2.14
C GLY A 49 -39.43 16.04 0.93
N ARG A 50 -40.67 15.54 0.74
CA ARG A 50 -41.05 14.74 -0.44
C ARG A 50 -41.07 15.56 -1.73
N ILE A 51 -41.34 16.86 -1.63
CA ILE A 51 -41.22 17.83 -2.71
C ILE A 51 -40.08 18.79 -2.35
N ALA A 52 -38.92 18.60 -2.98
CA ALA A 52 -37.72 19.33 -2.63
C ALA A 52 -37.83 20.84 -2.93
N VAL A 53 -37.21 21.65 -2.08
CA VAL A 53 -37.03 23.08 -2.30
C VAL A 53 -36.36 23.35 -3.65
N GLY A 54 -36.84 24.37 -4.38
CA GLY A 54 -36.38 24.70 -5.72
C GLY A 54 -37.01 23.85 -6.83
N SER A 55 -37.75 22.78 -6.50
CA SER A 55 -38.44 21.97 -7.50
C SER A 55 -39.53 22.77 -8.22
N ARG A 56 -39.65 22.55 -9.52
CA ARG A 56 -40.72 23.12 -10.35
C ARG A 56 -41.96 22.24 -10.23
N LEU A 57 -43.07 22.80 -9.75
CA LEU A 57 -44.37 22.14 -9.76
C LEU A 57 -44.98 22.12 -11.17
N PRO A 58 -45.86 21.14 -11.48
CA PRO A 58 -46.59 21.12 -12.75
C PRO A 58 -47.37 22.42 -12.99
N SER A 59 -47.66 22.74 -14.26
CA SER A 59 -48.49 23.90 -14.57
C SER A 59 -49.92 23.69 -14.08
N SER A 60 -50.65 24.78 -13.79
CA SER A 60 -52.04 24.67 -13.31
C SER A 60 -52.95 23.92 -14.28
N ARG A 61 -52.72 24.06 -15.60
CA ARG A 61 -53.44 23.29 -16.63
C ARG A 61 -53.09 21.80 -16.54
N ARG A 62 -51.79 21.45 -16.49
CA ARG A 62 -51.35 20.06 -16.45
C ARG A 62 -51.78 19.34 -15.17
N LEU A 63 -51.70 20.01 -14.02
CA LEU A 63 -52.15 19.42 -12.76
C LEU A 63 -53.68 19.29 -12.72
N ALA A 64 -54.42 20.22 -13.32
CA ALA A 64 -55.87 20.09 -13.45
C ALA A 64 -56.27 18.92 -14.35
N ASP A 65 -55.59 18.77 -15.49
CA ASP A 65 -55.77 17.63 -16.40
C ASP A 65 -55.41 16.31 -15.70
N GLN A 66 -54.32 16.27 -14.94
CA GLN A 66 -53.90 15.08 -14.19
C GLN A 66 -54.94 14.69 -13.12
N LEU A 67 -55.50 15.66 -12.40
CA LEU A 67 -56.45 15.42 -11.31
C LEU A 67 -57.91 15.33 -11.78
N GLN A 68 -58.18 15.58 -13.06
CA GLN A 68 -59.52 15.65 -13.65
C GLN A 68 -60.44 16.61 -12.87
N VAL A 69 -59.93 17.81 -12.60
CA VAL A 69 -60.62 18.91 -11.91
C VAL A 69 -60.64 20.16 -12.79
N ALA A 70 -61.54 21.11 -12.48
CA ALA A 70 -61.52 22.40 -13.14
C ALA A 70 -60.17 23.11 -12.91
N ARG A 71 -59.61 23.74 -13.95
CA ARG A 71 -58.33 24.48 -13.87
C ARG A 71 -58.31 25.49 -12.73
N ASN A 72 -59.43 26.16 -12.48
CA ASN A 72 -59.56 27.15 -11.41
C ASN A 72 -59.36 26.56 -10.01
N THR A 73 -59.66 25.28 -9.79
CA THR A 73 -59.39 24.57 -8.52
C THR A 73 -57.89 24.50 -8.23
N VAL A 74 -57.08 24.22 -9.26
CA VAL A 74 -55.62 24.15 -9.14
C VAL A 74 -54.99 25.54 -9.07
N VAL A 75 -55.50 26.50 -9.85
CA VAL A 75 -55.05 27.90 -9.79
C VAL A 75 -55.20 28.43 -8.37
N ARG A 76 -56.37 28.25 -7.75
CA ARG A 76 -56.62 28.64 -6.35
C ARG A 76 -55.69 27.92 -5.37
N ALA A 77 -55.39 26.64 -5.60
CA ALA A 77 -54.47 25.92 -4.74
C ALA A 77 -53.04 26.47 -4.82
N TYR A 78 -52.57 26.86 -6.02
CA TYR A 78 -51.25 27.48 -6.19
C TYR A 78 -51.19 28.92 -5.69
N GLU A 79 -52.26 29.69 -5.87
CA GLU A 79 -52.39 31.02 -5.26
C GLU A 79 -52.29 30.90 -3.74
N GLN A 80 -53.04 29.99 -3.13
CA GLN A 80 -52.97 29.77 -1.68
C GLN A 80 -51.58 29.31 -1.21
N LEU A 81 -50.93 28.38 -1.92
CA LEU A 81 -49.55 27.96 -1.58
C LEU A 81 -48.53 29.09 -1.80
N HIS A 82 -48.80 30.02 -2.72
CA HIS A 82 -47.96 31.18 -2.99
C HIS A 82 -48.10 32.21 -1.86
N ASP A 83 -49.34 32.48 -1.45
CA ASP A 83 -49.66 33.37 -0.33
C ASP A 83 -49.10 32.84 0.99
N GLU A 84 -49.07 31.51 1.18
CA GLU A 84 -48.43 30.85 2.31
C GLU A 84 -46.88 30.87 2.25
N GLY A 85 -46.30 31.42 1.19
CA GLY A 85 -44.85 31.50 1.00
C GLY A 85 -44.18 30.15 0.73
N LEU A 86 -44.95 29.11 0.39
CA LEU A 86 -44.44 27.76 0.10
C LEU A 86 -44.02 27.61 -1.35
N VAL A 87 -44.58 28.43 -2.26
CA VAL A 87 -44.19 28.45 -3.67
C VAL A 87 -44.02 29.87 -4.19
N SER A 88 -43.21 30.04 -5.24
CA SER A 88 -43.04 31.26 -6.01
C SER A 88 -43.60 31.05 -7.40
N ILE A 89 -44.59 31.87 -7.78
CA ILE A 89 -45.14 31.91 -9.13
C ILE A 89 -44.32 32.92 -9.93
N ARG A 90 -43.59 32.45 -10.95
CA ARG A 90 -42.79 33.29 -11.84
C ARG A 90 -43.43 33.35 -13.23
N PRO A 91 -43.80 34.54 -13.74
CA PRO A 91 -44.38 34.69 -15.08
C PRO A 91 -43.51 34.02 -16.14
N ALA A 92 -44.12 33.24 -17.04
CA ALA A 92 -43.47 32.45 -18.08
C ALA A 92 -42.42 31.39 -17.64
N ALA A 93 -42.02 31.36 -16.36
CA ALA A 93 -41.01 30.42 -15.84
C ALA A 93 -41.61 29.25 -15.04
N GLY A 94 -42.78 29.41 -14.40
CA GLY A 94 -43.50 28.33 -13.69
C GLY A 94 -43.65 28.56 -12.19
N ILE A 95 -44.12 27.53 -11.48
CA ILE A 95 -44.32 27.53 -10.03
C ILE A 95 -43.17 26.76 -9.38
N PHE A 96 -42.44 27.36 -8.45
CA PHE A 96 -41.27 26.77 -7.80
C PHE A 96 -41.45 26.69 -6.29
N VAL A 97 -41.08 25.56 -5.68
CA VAL A 97 -41.11 25.40 -4.22
C VAL A 97 -40.06 26.29 -3.57
N LEU A 98 -40.48 27.10 -2.61
CA LEU A 98 -39.61 27.95 -1.82
C LEU A 98 -39.06 27.19 -0.61
N ALA A 99 -37.91 27.64 -0.11
CA ALA A 99 -37.41 27.14 1.17
C ALA A 99 -38.43 27.54 2.25
N PRO A 100 -38.92 26.58 3.07
CA PRO A 100 -39.69 26.94 4.24
C PRO A 100 -38.89 27.96 5.04
N GLN A 101 -39.47 29.11 5.38
CA GLN A 101 -38.82 30.03 6.32
C GLN A 101 -38.56 29.24 7.61
N ALA A 102 -37.32 29.24 8.09
CA ALA A 102 -36.96 28.57 9.32
C ALA A 102 -37.81 29.15 10.45
N ARG A 103 -38.82 28.39 10.90
CA ARG A 103 -39.46 28.69 12.19
C ARG A 103 -38.39 28.48 13.27
N PRO A 104 -38.21 29.42 14.21
CA PRO A 104 -37.42 29.12 15.40
C PRO A 104 -38.02 27.87 16.03
N ALA A 105 -37.17 26.87 16.31
CA ALA A 105 -37.56 25.64 16.97
C ALA A 105 -38.01 25.96 18.41
N LEU A 106 -39.24 26.41 18.56
CA LEU A 106 -39.96 26.49 19.83
C LEU A 106 -41.13 25.51 19.72
N SER A 107 -40.81 24.24 19.87
CA SER A 107 -41.73 23.27 20.43
C SER A 107 -40.93 22.44 21.41
N PRO A 108 -41.35 22.34 22.69
CA PRO A 108 -40.79 21.34 23.59
C PRO A 108 -40.94 20.00 22.88
N ALA A 109 -39.92 19.14 22.99
CA ALA A 109 -40.10 17.74 22.64
C ALA A 109 -41.35 17.24 23.38
N LEU A 110 -42.45 17.05 22.65
CA LEU A 110 -43.57 16.28 23.16
C LEU A 110 -42.94 14.96 23.62
N PRO A 111 -43.19 14.50 24.86
CA PRO A 111 -42.70 13.20 25.29
C PRO A 111 -43.11 12.22 24.19
N ALA A 112 -42.14 11.48 23.67
CA ALA A 112 -42.41 10.46 22.66
C ALA A 112 -43.41 9.51 23.28
N MET A 113 -44.70 9.77 23.02
CA MET A 113 -45.76 8.84 23.31
C MET A 113 -45.39 7.67 22.42
N ARG A 114 -44.80 6.65 23.04
CA ARG A 114 -44.63 5.35 22.40
C ARG A 114 -46.05 4.95 22.04
N ILE A 115 -46.45 5.27 20.82
CA ILE A 115 -47.46 4.49 20.16
C ILE A 115 -46.80 3.13 20.12
N GLU A 116 -47.17 2.26 21.07
CA GLU A 116 -47.00 0.83 20.96
C GLU A 116 -47.79 0.44 19.71
N THR A 117 -47.17 0.69 18.56
CA THR A 117 -47.58 0.07 17.32
C THR A 117 -47.45 -1.40 17.65
N PRO A 118 -48.53 -2.20 17.59
CA PRO A 118 -48.40 -3.62 17.78
C PRO A 118 -47.37 -4.06 16.75
N MET A 119 -46.17 -4.41 17.22
CA MET A 119 -45.14 -5.07 16.43
C MET A 119 -45.72 -6.43 16.11
N THR A 120 -46.63 -6.46 15.13
CA THR A 120 -46.94 -7.65 14.35
C THR A 120 -45.60 -8.28 14.02
N GLY A 121 -45.44 -9.56 14.35
CA GLY A 121 -44.17 -10.30 14.28
C GLY A 121 -43.62 -10.35 12.87
N ARG A 122 -43.05 -9.24 12.38
CA ARG A 122 -42.39 -9.15 11.09
C ARG A 122 -41.25 -10.13 11.11
N ALA A 123 -41.25 -11.05 10.15
CA ALA A 123 -40.16 -11.99 9.96
C ALA A 123 -38.84 -11.21 9.89
N ARG A 124 -37.87 -11.57 10.75
CA ARG A 124 -36.54 -10.97 10.71
C ARG A 124 -35.83 -11.46 9.45
N PRO A 125 -35.20 -10.57 8.67
CA PRO A 125 -34.43 -10.99 7.51
C PRO A 125 -33.28 -11.88 7.97
N ARG A 126 -33.03 -12.98 7.24
CA ARG A 126 -31.86 -13.82 7.47
C ARG A 126 -30.63 -13.07 6.96
N VAL A 127 -29.75 -12.65 7.86
CA VAL A 127 -28.48 -12.02 7.52
C VAL A 127 -27.39 -13.09 7.58
N PRO A 128 -26.59 -13.28 6.51
CA PRO A 128 -25.46 -14.21 6.55
C PRO A 128 -24.50 -13.84 7.69
N PRO A 129 -23.96 -14.83 8.43
CA PRO A 129 -23.09 -14.57 9.58
C PRO A 129 -21.75 -13.95 9.18
N ARG A 130 -21.31 -14.17 7.93
CA ARG A 130 -20.05 -13.68 7.36
C ARG A 130 -20.31 -13.13 5.96
N VAL A 131 -19.67 -12.01 5.66
CA VAL A 131 -19.70 -11.38 4.35
C VAL A 131 -18.30 -10.92 3.99
N GLN A 132 -17.93 -11.08 2.72
CA GLN A 132 -16.69 -10.49 2.23
C GLN A 132 -16.85 -8.98 2.27
N ARG A 133 -16.00 -8.29 3.04
CA ARG A 133 -15.93 -6.84 2.98
C ARG A 133 -15.02 -6.46 1.83
N LEU A 134 -15.59 -5.86 0.79
CA LEU A 134 -14.77 -5.17 -0.20
C LEU A 134 -14.08 -4.01 0.52
N ASN A 135 -12.75 -3.96 0.47
CA ASN A 135 -12.02 -2.82 0.98
C ASN A 135 -12.35 -1.65 0.05
N ASP A 136 -13.25 -0.80 0.52
CA ASP A 136 -13.81 0.30 -0.26
C ASP A 136 -12.69 1.28 -0.63
N ALA A 137 -12.64 1.68 -1.90
CA ALA A 137 -11.71 2.67 -2.44
C ALA A 137 -11.88 4.08 -1.83
N GLN A 138 -12.69 4.23 -0.78
CA GLN A 138 -12.63 5.37 0.14
C GLN A 138 -11.28 5.49 0.89
N SER A 139 -10.32 4.60 0.61
CA SER A 139 -8.91 4.67 1.00
C SER A 139 -8.10 5.73 0.24
N SER A 140 -8.71 6.75 -0.38
CA SER A 140 -8.11 7.85 -1.16
C SER A 140 -7.03 8.71 -0.44
N ARG A 141 -6.53 8.23 0.70
CA ARG A 141 -5.38 8.76 1.44
C ARG A 141 -4.17 7.83 1.43
N LEU A 142 -4.21 6.64 0.82
CA LEU A 142 -3.03 5.79 0.68
C LEU A 142 -2.09 6.38 -0.39
N SER A 143 -0.79 6.42 -0.08
CA SER A 143 0.26 6.86 -1.00
C SER A 143 0.76 5.71 -1.87
N PHE A 144 0.80 4.50 -1.31
CA PHE A 144 1.18 3.26 -2.00
C PHE A 144 0.23 2.16 -1.54
N ASP A 145 -0.34 1.40 -2.48
CA ASP A 145 -1.39 0.42 -2.21
C ASP A 145 -1.05 -0.92 -2.88
N PHE A 146 -0.63 -1.89 -2.07
CA PHE A 146 -0.30 -3.26 -2.49
C PHE A 146 -1.51 -4.20 -2.42
N TYR A 147 -2.73 -3.71 -2.70
CA TYR A 147 -3.94 -4.54 -2.67
C TYR A 147 -3.91 -5.63 -3.76
N PRO A 148 -4.18 -6.91 -3.41
CA PRO A 148 -4.02 -8.02 -4.35
C PRO A 148 -5.05 -8.00 -5.48
N GLY A 149 -4.60 -8.43 -6.66
CA GLY A 149 -5.48 -8.69 -7.81
C GLY A 149 -6.15 -7.44 -8.39
N ARG A 150 -5.58 -6.25 -8.21
CA ARG A 150 -6.03 -5.02 -8.90
C ARG A 150 -5.17 -4.81 -10.16
N PRO A 151 -5.76 -4.76 -11.36
CA PRO A 151 -5.02 -4.42 -12.57
C PRO A 151 -4.58 -2.95 -12.56
N ALA A 152 -3.52 -2.63 -13.31
CA ALA A 152 -3.08 -1.25 -13.51
C ALA A 152 -4.12 -0.48 -14.34
N GLU A 153 -4.69 0.58 -13.76
CA GLU A 153 -5.68 1.43 -14.41
C GLU A 153 -5.17 2.01 -15.74
N ALA A 154 -3.90 2.43 -15.76
CA ALA A 154 -3.25 3.01 -16.93
C ALA A 154 -3.17 2.06 -18.15
N LEU A 155 -3.33 0.75 -17.93
CA LEU A 155 -3.30 -0.24 -19.00
C LEU A 155 -4.67 -0.47 -19.65
N PHE A 156 -5.77 -0.01 -19.04
CA PHE A 156 -7.10 -0.22 -19.61
C PHE A 156 -7.17 0.37 -21.03
N PRO A 157 -7.66 -0.38 -22.04
CA PRO A 157 -7.61 0.05 -23.44
C PRO A 157 -8.72 1.05 -23.80
N VAL A 158 -8.76 2.21 -23.10
CA VAL A 158 -9.83 3.23 -23.18
C VAL A 158 -10.16 3.62 -24.62
N LYS A 159 -9.14 3.89 -25.46
CA LYS A 159 -9.34 4.34 -26.85
C LYS A 159 -10.04 3.26 -27.69
N THR A 160 -9.58 2.01 -27.58
CA THR A 160 -10.17 0.87 -28.29
C THR A 160 -11.59 0.61 -27.78
N TRP A 161 -11.78 0.57 -26.46
CA TRP A 161 -13.08 0.35 -25.83
C TRP A 161 -14.11 1.39 -26.30
N ARG A 162 -13.75 2.68 -26.25
CA ARG A 162 -14.61 3.78 -26.72
C ARG A 162 -15.00 3.63 -28.18
N ARG A 163 -14.05 3.30 -29.06
CA ARG A 163 -14.30 3.11 -30.50
C ARG A 163 -15.28 1.96 -30.74
N LEU A 164 -15.09 0.84 -30.07
CA LEU A 164 -15.98 -0.32 -30.18
C LEU A 164 -17.39 -0.02 -29.66
N MET A 165 -17.49 0.68 -28.53
CA MET A 165 -18.77 1.13 -27.97
C MET A 165 -19.52 2.06 -28.95
N GLN A 166 -18.84 3.04 -29.52
CA GLN A 166 -19.43 3.96 -30.52
C GLN A 166 -19.91 3.19 -31.75
N SER A 167 -19.10 2.25 -32.26
CA SER A 167 -19.45 1.40 -33.39
C SER A 167 -20.73 0.59 -33.11
N ALA A 168 -20.85 0.02 -31.92
CA ALA A 168 -22.01 -0.79 -31.52
C ALA A 168 -23.31 0.04 -31.51
N VAL A 169 -23.26 1.26 -30.96
CA VAL A 169 -24.44 2.13 -30.84
C VAL A 169 -24.86 2.73 -32.19
N SER A 170 -23.88 3.13 -33.02
CA SER A 170 -24.14 3.72 -34.33
C SER A 170 -24.55 2.70 -35.39
N GLY A 171 -24.11 1.44 -35.27
CA GLY A 171 -24.34 0.37 -36.25
C GLY A 171 -25.74 -0.24 -36.29
N GLY A 172 -26.75 0.39 -35.67
CA GLY A 172 -28.14 -0.10 -35.73
C GLY A 172 -28.48 -1.27 -34.80
N LEU A 173 -27.57 -1.67 -33.92
CA LEU A 173 -27.76 -2.78 -32.95
C LEU A 173 -28.60 -2.40 -31.72
N ARG A 174 -29.49 -1.40 -31.86
CA ARG A 174 -30.33 -0.87 -30.77
C ARG A 174 -31.24 -1.93 -30.15
N ARG A 175 -31.59 -2.98 -30.90
CA ARG A 175 -32.39 -4.11 -30.40
C ARG A 175 -31.75 -4.75 -29.16
N GLY A 176 -30.42 -4.90 -29.13
CA GLY A 176 -29.71 -5.44 -27.97
C GLY A 176 -29.78 -4.55 -26.74
N MET A 177 -30.09 -3.25 -26.91
CA MET A 177 -30.26 -2.31 -25.80
C MET A 177 -31.70 -2.27 -25.26
N THR A 178 -32.68 -2.77 -26.01
CA THR A 178 -34.10 -2.65 -25.67
C THR A 178 -34.79 -3.98 -25.38
N HIS A 179 -34.10 -5.11 -25.56
CA HIS A 179 -34.65 -6.45 -25.34
C HIS A 179 -33.75 -7.24 -24.38
N TYR A 180 -34.36 -8.08 -23.57
CA TYR A 180 -33.62 -9.16 -22.89
C TYR A 180 -33.14 -10.17 -23.92
N GLY A 181 -31.90 -10.62 -23.75
CA GLY A 181 -31.26 -11.62 -24.59
C GLY A 181 -31.42 -13.03 -24.01
N ASP A 182 -30.62 -13.94 -24.54
CA ASP A 182 -30.39 -15.25 -23.95
C ASP A 182 -29.81 -15.10 -22.53
N PRO A 183 -30.39 -15.71 -21.48
CA PRO A 183 -29.84 -15.65 -20.12
C PRO A 183 -28.40 -16.18 -20.02
N ALA A 184 -28.00 -17.10 -20.90
CA ALA A 184 -26.62 -17.58 -20.98
C ALA A 184 -25.62 -16.50 -21.44
N GLY A 185 -26.11 -15.39 -22.00
CA GLY A 185 -25.32 -14.28 -22.51
C GLY A 185 -25.18 -14.27 -24.03
N LEU A 186 -24.60 -13.18 -24.54
CA LEU A 186 -24.49 -12.90 -25.97
C LEU A 186 -23.69 -14.01 -26.69
N SER A 187 -24.30 -14.65 -27.68
CA SER A 187 -23.70 -15.76 -28.44
C SER A 187 -22.33 -15.41 -29.05
N ALA A 188 -22.17 -14.19 -29.56
CA ALA A 188 -20.90 -13.70 -30.10
C ALA A 188 -19.79 -13.66 -29.03
N LEU A 189 -20.11 -13.29 -27.79
CA LEU A 189 -19.15 -13.30 -26.69
C LEU A 189 -18.84 -14.74 -26.27
N ARG A 190 -19.86 -15.60 -26.14
CA ARG A 190 -19.67 -17.02 -25.81
C ARG A 190 -18.74 -17.72 -26.80
N ALA A 191 -18.93 -17.49 -28.10
CA ALA A 191 -18.06 -18.01 -29.15
C ALA A 191 -16.64 -17.44 -29.08
N ALA A 192 -16.49 -16.14 -28.84
CA ALA A 192 -15.18 -15.51 -28.69
C ALA A 192 -14.40 -16.08 -27.49
N ILE A 193 -15.09 -16.33 -26.36
CA ILE A 193 -14.52 -16.95 -25.17
C ILE A 193 -14.10 -18.40 -25.45
N ALA A 194 -14.98 -19.22 -26.03
CA ALA A 194 -14.66 -20.61 -26.37
C ALA A 194 -13.41 -20.72 -27.26
N ASN A 195 -13.31 -19.88 -28.29
CA ASN A 195 -12.14 -19.83 -29.17
C ASN A 195 -10.88 -19.39 -28.44
N HIS A 196 -10.99 -18.38 -27.57
CA HIS A 196 -9.85 -17.90 -26.78
C HIS A 196 -9.35 -18.99 -25.81
N LEU A 197 -10.26 -19.64 -25.10
CA LEU A 197 -9.95 -20.73 -24.17
C LEU A 197 -9.29 -21.93 -24.85
N GLY A 198 -9.79 -22.34 -26.01
CA GLY A 198 -9.18 -23.43 -26.79
C GLY A 198 -7.73 -23.10 -27.17
N ALA A 199 -7.49 -21.90 -27.69
CA ALA A 199 -6.17 -21.48 -28.16
C ALA A 199 -5.17 -21.19 -27.03
N TRP A 200 -5.62 -20.57 -25.93
CA TRP A 200 -4.73 -20.11 -24.85
C TRP A 200 -4.60 -21.09 -23.69
N ARG A 201 -5.65 -21.88 -23.42
CA ARG A 201 -5.77 -22.69 -22.21
C ARG A 201 -5.98 -24.17 -22.50
N GLY A 202 -6.15 -24.55 -23.76
CA GLY A 202 -6.41 -25.94 -24.16
C GLY A 202 -7.79 -26.45 -23.76
N ILE A 203 -8.71 -25.56 -23.34
CA ILE A 203 -10.08 -25.94 -23.01
C ILE A 203 -10.91 -25.91 -24.29
N ALA A 204 -11.06 -27.07 -24.93
CA ALA A 204 -11.96 -27.23 -26.07
C ALA A 204 -13.41 -27.32 -25.57
N THR A 205 -14.22 -26.29 -25.84
CA THR A 205 -15.62 -26.24 -25.41
C THR A 205 -16.54 -25.72 -26.51
N ASP A 206 -17.77 -26.23 -26.54
CA ASP A 206 -18.84 -25.65 -27.34
C ASP A 206 -19.33 -24.33 -26.72
N PRO A 207 -19.61 -23.27 -27.52
CA PRO A 207 -20.14 -22.01 -27.00
C PRO A 207 -21.47 -22.13 -26.24
N GLY A 208 -22.25 -23.19 -26.49
CA GLY A 208 -23.47 -23.57 -25.78
C GLY A 208 -23.23 -23.91 -24.31
N LEU A 209 -22.02 -24.32 -23.94
CA LEU A 209 -21.63 -24.65 -22.56
C LEU A 209 -21.06 -23.45 -21.79
N VAL A 210 -20.94 -22.30 -22.45
CA VAL A 210 -20.46 -21.07 -21.82
C VAL A 210 -21.64 -20.28 -21.28
N VAL A 211 -21.60 -19.90 -20.00
CA VAL A 211 -22.59 -19.02 -19.37
C VAL A 211 -21.88 -17.74 -18.92
N ILE A 212 -22.27 -16.59 -19.46
CA ILE A 212 -21.72 -15.29 -19.05
C ILE A 212 -22.26 -14.94 -17.66
N VAL A 213 -21.37 -14.49 -16.78
CA VAL A 213 -21.71 -14.13 -15.41
C VAL A 213 -21.15 -12.77 -15.01
N SER A 214 -21.75 -12.17 -13.98
CA SER A 214 -21.33 -10.92 -13.34
C SER A 214 -20.07 -11.07 -12.47
N GLY A 215 -19.05 -11.76 -13.00
CA GLY A 215 -17.82 -12.16 -12.29
C GLY A 215 -17.97 -13.44 -11.44
N ALA A 216 -16.86 -13.90 -10.86
CA ALA A 216 -16.78 -15.21 -10.19
C ALA A 216 -17.81 -15.41 -9.06
N GLN A 217 -18.18 -14.37 -8.32
CA GLN A 217 -19.19 -14.45 -7.24
C GLN A 217 -20.56 -14.92 -7.74
N GLU A 218 -21.00 -14.48 -8.94
CA GLU A 218 -22.25 -14.96 -9.51
C GLU A 218 -22.11 -16.42 -9.97
N GLY A 219 -20.97 -16.78 -10.57
CA GLY A 219 -20.66 -18.17 -10.92
C GLY A 219 -20.70 -19.11 -9.71
N LEU A 220 -20.09 -18.71 -8.60
CA LEU A 220 -20.14 -19.43 -7.33
C LEU A 220 -21.56 -19.51 -6.76
N SER A 221 -22.36 -18.45 -6.91
CA SER A 221 -23.77 -18.49 -6.51
C SER A 221 -24.60 -19.43 -7.39
N ILE A 222 -24.31 -19.55 -8.68
CA ILE A 222 -24.98 -20.50 -9.57
C ILE A 222 -24.62 -21.92 -9.13
N ALA A 223 -23.33 -22.22 -8.95
CA ALA A 223 -22.88 -23.53 -8.44
C ALA A 223 -23.54 -23.86 -7.08
N ALA A 224 -23.61 -22.90 -6.16
CA ALA A 224 -24.28 -23.09 -4.88
C ALA A 224 -25.77 -23.44 -5.04
N ARG A 225 -26.50 -22.72 -5.90
CA ARG A 225 -27.94 -22.93 -6.11
C ARG A 225 -28.27 -24.22 -6.86
N LEU A 226 -27.34 -24.73 -7.66
CA LEU A 226 -27.49 -26.00 -8.34
C LEU A 226 -27.39 -27.20 -7.38
N PHE A 227 -26.61 -27.08 -6.32
CA PHE A 227 -26.13 -28.26 -5.57
C PHE A 227 -26.26 -28.20 -4.05
N ILE A 228 -26.32 -27.01 -3.45
CA ILE A 228 -26.19 -26.85 -1.99
C ILE A 228 -27.56 -26.68 -1.35
N GLU A 229 -27.85 -27.62 -0.45
CA GLU A 229 -28.90 -27.56 0.55
C GLU A 229 -28.27 -27.51 1.96
N PRO A 230 -29.04 -27.21 3.02
CA PRO A 230 -28.52 -27.27 4.38
C PRO A 230 -27.90 -28.64 4.71
N GLY A 231 -26.61 -28.64 5.06
CA GLY A 231 -25.84 -29.84 5.39
C GLY A 231 -25.06 -30.46 4.22
N THR A 232 -25.20 -29.96 2.99
CA THR A 232 -24.48 -30.51 1.83
C THR A 232 -22.95 -30.45 2.02
N PRO A 233 -22.21 -31.56 1.95
CA PRO A 233 -20.76 -31.55 2.10
C PRO A 233 -20.07 -30.88 0.89
N VAL A 234 -19.19 -29.91 1.17
CA VAL A 234 -18.42 -29.18 0.15
C VAL A 234 -16.95 -29.12 0.57
N VAL A 235 -16.04 -29.48 -0.33
CA VAL A 235 -14.60 -29.36 -0.12
C VAL A 235 -14.13 -27.97 -0.56
N VAL A 236 -13.31 -27.32 0.27
CA VAL A 236 -12.62 -26.07 -0.08
C VAL A 236 -11.16 -26.13 0.34
N GLU A 237 -10.29 -25.49 -0.43
CA GLU A 237 -8.90 -25.21 -0.04
C GLU A 237 -8.82 -24.44 1.30
N ASN A 238 -7.71 -24.59 2.01
CA ASN A 238 -7.40 -23.81 3.20
C ASN A 238 -5.93 -23.38 3.25
N PRO A 239 -5.64 -22.06 3.29
CA PRO A 239 -6.59 -20.96 3.14
C PRO A 239 -7.23 -20.87 1.75
N CYS A 240 -8.35 -20.16 1.62
CA CYS A 240 -9.01 -19.93 0.32
C CYS A 240 -9.64 -18.53 0.21
N TYR A 241 -10.21 -18.23 -0.95
CA TYR A 241 -10.98 -17.00 -1.17
C TYR A 241 -12.23 -16.94 -0.27
N GLN A 242 -12.36 -15.86 0.51
CA GLN A 242 -13.52 -15.61 1.40
C GLN A 242 -14.84 -15.67 0.66
N GLY A 243 -14.89 -15.12 -0.56
CA GLY A 243 -16.11 -15.05 -1.33
C GLY A 243 -16.66 -16.43 -1.70
N ALA A 244 -15.80 -17.42 -1.94
CA ALA A 244 -16.23 -18.80 -2.22
C ALA A 244 -16.74 -19.49 -0.95
N THR A 245 -15.92 -19.52 0.12
CA THR A 245 -16.32 -20.22 1.35
C THR A 245 -17.55 -19.60 2.00
N PHE A 246 -17.71 -18.28 1.99
CA PHE A 246 -18.88 -17.63 2.59
C PHE A 246 -20.14 -17.82 1.73
N ALA A 247 -20.03 -17.87 0.41
CA ALA A 247 -21.17 -18.16 -0.46
C ALA A 247 -21.72 -19.57 -0.21
N PHE A 248 -20.84 -20.57 -0.08
CA PHE A 248 -21.26 -21.95 0.20
C PHE A 248 -21.80 -22.11 1.63
N GLU A 249 -21.17 -21.51 2.64
CA GLU A 249 -21.69 -21.50 4.03
C GLU A 249 -23.07 -20.82 4.10
N ALA A 250 -23.27 -19.72 3.39
CA ALA A 250 -24.54 -19.00 3.36
C ALA A 250 -25.66 -19.81 2.69
N ALA A 251 -25.33 -20.63 1.68
CA ALA A 251 -26.25 -21.58 1.05
C ALA A 251 -26.56 -22.80 1.93
N GLY A 252 -25.76 -23.05 2.98
CA GLY A 252 -25.99 -24.12 3.96
C GLY A 252 -24.98 -25.26 3.91
N ALA A 253 -23.87 -25.13 3.18
CA ALA A 253 -22.88 -26.19 3.04
C ALA A 253 -22.20 -26.57 4.37
N ALA A 254 -21.94 -27.87 4.54
CA ALA A 254 -21.02 -28.43 5.51
C ALA A 254 -19.59 -28.44 4.93
N VAL A 255 -18.87 -27.34 5.13
CA VAL A 255 -17.56 -27.10 4.49
C VAL A 255 -16.45 -27.94 5.12
N HIS A 256 -15.85 -28.84 4.33
CA HIS A 256 -14.63 -29.58 4.64
C HIS A 256 -13.40 -28.84 4.09
N ARG A 257 -12.48 -28.48 4.99
CA ARG A 257 -11.31 -27.66 4.67
C ARG A 257 -10.09 -28.54 4.47
N VAL A 258 -9.48 -28.45 3.29
CA VAL A 258 -8.29 -29.24 2.93
C VAL A 258 -7.08 -28.31 2.88
N PRO A 259 -6.01 -28.58 3.66
CA PRO A 259 -4.82 -27.73 3.66
C PRO A 259 -4.15 -27.70 2.27
N VAL A 260 -3.48 -26.59 2.00
CA VAL A 260 -2.62 -26.40 0.83
C VAL A 260 -1.16 -26.32 1.26
N ASP A 261 -0.26 -26.86 0.45
CA ASP A 261 1.19 -26.71 0.59
C ASP A 261 1.79 -26.18 -0.73
N GLU A 262 3.11 -26.28 -0.91
CA GLU A 262 3.83 -25.82 -2.11
C GLU A 262 3.32 -26.41 -3.44
N ASP A 263 2.72 -27.61 -3.40
CA ASP A 263 2.15 -28.31 -4.56
C ASP A 263 0.62 -28.11 -4.67
N GLY A 264 0.04 -27.18 -3.89
CA GLY A 264 -1.39 -26.85 -3.89
C GLY A 264 -2.20 -27.68 -2.88
N LEU A 265 -3.47 -27.97 -3.18
CA LEU A 265 -4.36 -28.78 -2.33
C LEU A 265 -3.77 -30.19 -2.07
N ILE A 266 -3.71 -30.60 -0.80
CA ILE A 266 -3.18 -31.91 -0.41
C ILE A 266 -4.25 -32.98 -0.63
N THR A 267 -4.18 -33.67 -1.77
CA THR A 267 -5.18 -34.67 -2.18
C THR A 267 -5.30 -35.86 -1.22
N ALA A 268 -4.23 -36.22 -0.51
CA ALA A 268 -4.25 -37.25 0.53
C ALA A 268 -5.11 -36.88 1.75
N ARG A 269 -5.53 -35.61 1.87
CA ARG A 269 -6.39 -35.10 2.94
C ARG A 269 -7.84 -34.86 2.48
N LEU A 270 -8.18 -35.28 1.26
CA LEU A 270 -9.55 -35.29 0.78
C LEU A 270 -10.40 -36.29 1.59
N PRO A 271 -11.67 -35.98 1.87
CA PRO A 271 -12.53 -36.86 2.65
C PRO A 271 -12.84 -38.15 1.88
N GLU A 272 -12.99 -39.26 2.61
CA GLU A 272 -13.46 -40.53 2.05
C GLU A 272 -14.98 -40.54 1.84
N VAL A 273 -15.71 -39.73 2.61
CA VAL A 273 -17.16 -39.51 2.44
C VAL A 273 -17.43 -38.60 1.24
N GLY A 274 -18.53 -38.87 0.53
CA GLY A 274 -18.92 -38.13 -0.67
C GLY A 274 -19.13 -36.64 -0.42
N ALA A 275 -18.59 -35.81 -1.30
CA ALA A 275 -18.81 -34.37 -1.36
C ALA A 275 -19.49 -33.98 -2.67
N THR A 276 -20.34 -32.97 -2.66
CA THR A 276 -21.06 -32.56 -3.88
C THR A 276 -20.22 -31.63 -4.74
N LEU A 277 -19.46 -30.73 -4.09
CA LEU A 277 -18.59 -29.75 -4.75
C LEU A 277 -17.20 -29.74 -4.14
N ALA A 278 -16.18 -29.47 -4.96
CA ALA A 278 -14.83 -29.14 -4.53
C ALA A 278 -14.37 -27.83 -5.17
N TYR A 279 -14.07 -26.80 -4.38
CA TYR A 279 -13.57 -25.53 -4.86
C TYR A 279 -12.04 -25.47 -4.79
N VAL A 280 -11.42 -25.18 -5.94
CA VAL A 280 -9.96 -25.15 -6.09
C VAL A 280 -9.50 -24.00 -6.98
N THR A 281 -8.29 -23.50 -6.73
CA THR A 281 -7.62 -22.46 -7.54
C THR A 281 -6.30 -23.00 -8.11
N PRO A 282 -6.34 -23.96 -9.06
CA PRO A 282 -5.20 -24.85 -9.30
C PRO A 282 -4.06 -24.20 -10.08
N GLY A 283 -4.34 -23.17 -10.89
CA GLY A 283 -3.32 -22.46 -11.68
C GLY A 283 -2.44 -21.56 -10.83
N HIS A 284 -3.02 -20.91 -9.82
CA HIS A 284 -2.34 -20.00 -8.92
C HIS A 284 -3.18 -19.84 -7.64
N GLN A 285 -2.87 -20.63 -6.62
CA GLN A 285 -3.71 -20.79 -5.44
C GLN A 285 -3.94 -19.45 -4.73
N PHE A 286 -5.18 -19.08 -4.44
CA PHE A 286 -5.44 -17.87 -3.67
C PHE A 286 -5.58 -18.19 -2.17
N PRO A 287 -4.73 -17.67 -1.26
CA PRO A 287 -3.73 -16.59 -1.46
C PRO A 287 -2.25 -17.04 -1.50
N THR A 288 -1.92 -18.34 -1.44
CA THR A 288 -0.51 -18.77 -1.28
C THR A 288 0.30 -18.65 -2.57
N GLY A 289 -0.39 -18.69 -3.70
CA GLY A 289 0.15 -18.73 -5.06
C GLY A 289 0.78 -20.08 -5.43
N ALA A 290 0.56 -21.14 -4.65
CA ALA A 290 0.97 -22.48 -5.02
C ALA A 290 0.32 -22.92 -6.34
N THR A 291 1.03 -23.68 -7.17
CA THR A 291 0.45 -24.27 -8.39
C THR A 291 0.11 -25.73 -8.09
N LEU A 292 -1.13 -26.16 -8.34
CA LEU A 292 -1.52 -27.55 -8.14
C LEU A 292 -0.75 -28.45 -9.10
N SER A 293 0.10 -29.33 -8.56
CA SER A 293 0.95 -30.20 -9.36
C SER A 293 0.15 -31.17 -10.23
N MET A 294 0.74 -31.68 -11.32
CA MET A 294 0.04 -32.59 -12.24
C MET A 294 -0.49 -33.84 -11.52
N ALA A 295 0.34 -34.45 -10.67
CA ALA A 295 -0.07 -35.61 -9.89
C ALA A 295 -1.27 -35.32 -8.96
N ARG A 296 -1.35 -34.10 -8.40
CA ARG A 296 -2.50 -33.70 -7.57
C ARG A 296 -3.73 -33.34 -8.39
N ARG A 297 -3.58 -32.80 -9.60
CA ARG A 297 -4.70 -32.63 -10.55
C ARG A 297 -5.32 -33.99 -10.88
N GLU A 298 -4.51 -34.97 -11.26
CA GLU A 298 -4.95 -36.34 -11.54
C GLU A 298 -5.60 -36.99 -10.31
N GLY A 299 -4.98 -36.85 -9.14
CA GLY A 299 -5.52 -37.36 -7.88
C GLY A 299 -6.88 -36.75 -7.51
N LEU A 300 -7.03 -35.44 -7.69
CA LEU A 300 -8.29 -34.72 -7.44
C LEU A 300 -9.38 -35.13 -8.45
N ILE A 301 -9.06 -35.23 -9.74
CA ILE A 301 -9.99 -35.70 -10.79
C ILE A 301 -10.46 -37.12 -10.48
N ALA A 302 -9.53 -38.02 -10.16
CA ALA A 302 -9.83 -39.40 -9.85
C ALA A 302 -10.73 -39.50 -8.60
N TRP A 303 -10.44 -38.70 -7.56
CA TRP A 303 -11.30 -38.62 -6.38
C TRP A 303 -12.68 -38.08 -6.72
N ALA A 304 -12.78 -36.99 -7.48
CA ALA A 304 -14.05 -36.37 -7.83
C ALA A 304 -14.96 -37.32 -8.62
N ARG A 305 -14.42 -38.03 -9.61
CA ARG A 305 -15.17 -39.05 -10.36
C ARG A 305 -15.63 -40.22 -9.49
N ARG A 306 -14.80 -40.69 -8.55
CA ARG A 306 -15.19 -41.77 -7.62
C ARG A 306 -16.32 -41.35 -6.68
N GLN A 307 -16.32 -40.09 -6.26
CA GLN A 307 -17.29 -39.56 -5.30
C GLN A 307 -18.54 -38.93 -5.95
N GLY A 308 -18.57 -38.79 -7.28
CA GLY A 308 -19.62 -38.05 -7.99
C GLY A 308 -19.59 -36.54 -7.72
N THR A 309 -18.42 -36.00 -7.38
CA THR A 309 -18.20 -34.59 -7.05
C THR A 309 -17.98 -33.76 -8.31
N TYR A 310 -18.56 -32.56 -8.37
CA TYR A 310 -18.16 -31.55 -9.36
C TYR A 310 -17.03 -30.66 -8.82
N ILE A 311 -16.01 -30.42 -9.62
CA ILE A 311 -14.90 -29.52 -9.30
C ILE A 311 -15.27 -28.12 -9.78
N VAL A 312 -15.29 -27.14 -8.88
CA VAL A 312 -15.37 -25.72 -9.22
C VAL A 312 -13.93 -25.21 -9.33
N GLU A 313 -13.44 -25.10 -10.56
CA GLU A 313 -12.11 -24.57 -10.87
C GLU A 313 -12.20 -23.05 -11.04
N ASP A 314 -11.71 -22.29 -10.05
CA ASP A 314 -11.66 -20.83 -10.11
C ASP A 314 -10.34 -20.33 -10.67
N ASP A 315 -10.43 -19.74 -11.86
CA ASP A 315 -9.31 -19.44 -12.73
C ASP A 315 -9.19 -17.93 -12.96
N TYR A 316 -8.78 -17.23 -11.91
CA TYR A 316 -8.96 -15.78 -11.82
C TYR A 316 -7.84 -14.94 -12.43
N ASP A 317 -6.59 -15.40 -12.47
CA ASP A 317 -5.42 -14.60 -12.92
C ASP A 317 -4.41 -15.33 -13.82
N SER A 318 -4.81 -16.47 -14.35
CA SER A 318 -3.99 -17.37 -15.18
C SER A 318 -3.60 -16.85 -16.56
N ASP A 319 -4.18 -15.73 -17.00
CA ASP A 319 -3.67 -14.97 -18.17
C ASP A 319 -2.22 -14.50 -17.95
N PHE A 320 -1.75 -14.47 -16.71
CA PHE A 320 -0.47 -13.89 -16.30
C PHE A 320 0.51 -14.93 -15.75
N GLN A 321 0.97 -15.85 -16.59
CA GLN A 321 2.10 -16.73 -16.29
C GLN A 321 3.43 -16.05 -16.65
N TYR A 322 4.40 -16.03 -15.73
CA TYR A 322 5.71 -15.43 -15.98
C TYR A 322 6.79 -16.46 -16.26
N ASP A 323 6.75 -17.58 -15.54
CA ASP A 323 7.80 -18.59 -15.55
C ASP A 323 7.27 -19.92 -16.06
N GLY A 324 8.00 -20.56 -16.99
CA GLY A 324 7.61 -21.84 -17.58
C GLY A 324 6.34 -21.80 -18.44
N SER A 325 5.90 -22.98 -18.87
CA SER A 325 4.60 -23.17 -19.51
C SER A 325 3.54 -23.49 -18.46
N PRO A 326 2.33 -22.91 -18.54
CA PRO A 326 1.27 -23.21 -17.58
C PRO A 326 0.83 -24.68 -17.69
N LEU A 327 0.49 -25.29 -16.56
CA LEU A 327 -0.12 -26.63 -16.55
C LEU A 327 -1.53 -26.57 -17.16
N PRO A 328 -1.97 -27.63 -17.87
CA PRO A 328 -3.34 -27.75 -18.35
C PRO A 328 -4.37 -27.54 -17.22
N PRO A 329 -5.37 -26.66 -17.39
CA PRO A 329 -6.49 -26.54 -16.47
C PRO A 329 -7.20 -27.87 -16.26
N ILE A 330 -7.78 -28.08 -15.08
CA ILE A 330 -8.56 -29.29 -14.77
C ILE A 330 -9.73 -29.41 -15.75
N ALA A 331 -10.36 -28.29 -16.14
CA ALA A 331 -11.43 -28.29 -17.13
C ALA A 331 -11.02 -28.82 -18.51
N ALA A 332 -9.73 -28.73 -18.89
CA ALA A 332 -9.24 -29.35 -20.13
C ALA A 332 -9.03 -30.87 -19.97
N MET A 333 -8.74 -31.33 -18.76
CA MET A 333 -8.46 -32.75 -18.44
C MET A 333 -9.72 -33.54 -18.10
N ALA A 334 -10.71 -32.90 -17.48
CA ALA A 334 -11.94 -33.51 -16.99
C ALA A 334 -13.16 -32.57 -17.20
N PRO A 335 -13.52 -32.26 -18.46
CA PRO A 335 -14.67 -31.39 -18.78
C PRO A 335 -16.02 -31.98 -18.35
N ASP A 336 -16.08 -33.29 -18.10
CA ASP A 336 -17.27 -34.02 -17.64
C ASP A 336 -17.69 -33.66 -16.21
N CYS A 337 -16.73 -33.32 -15.34
CA CYS A 337 -16.99 -33.04 -13.92
C CYS A 337 -16.44 -31.70 -13.42
N THR A 338 -16.01 -30.81 -14.32
CA THR A 338 -15.43 -29.51 -13.92
C THR A 338 -16.30 -28.35 -14.37
N ILE A 339 -16.71 -27.52 -13.42
CA ILE A 339 -17.28 -26.19 -13.64
C ILE A 339 -16.12 -25.19 -13.60
N HIS A 340 -15.69 -24.74 -14.77
CA HIS A 340 -14.62 -23.76 -14.89
C HIS A 340 -15.16 -22.35 -14.71
N VAL A 341 -14.56 -21.56 -13.83
CA VAL A 341 -14.95 -20.18 -13.53
C VAL A 341 -13.85 -19.24 -14.01
N GLY A 342 -14.10 -18.52 -15.10
CA GLY A 342 -13.19 -17.52 -15.64
C GLY A 342 -13.67 -16.08 -15.39
N THR A 343 -12.76 -15.12 -15.50
CA THR A 343 -13.05 -13.71 -15.21
C THR A 343 -12.23 -12.75 -16.06
N PHE A 344 -12.80 -11.59 -16.38
CA PHE A 344 -12.07 -10.46 -16.98
C PHE A 344 -11.64 -9.41 -15.95
N SER A 345 -11.88 -9.68 -14.66
CA SER A 345 -11.65 -8.71 -13.59
C SER A 345 -10.16 -8.41 -13.39
N LYS A 346 -9.28 -9.40 -13.59
CA LYS A 346 -7.83 -9.26 -13.44
C LYS A 346 -7.15 -8.81 -14.73
N SER A 347 -7.77 -9.12 -15.86
CA SER A 347 -7.20 -8.86 -17.19
C SER A 347 -7.59 -7.48 -17.72
N LEU A 348 -8.83 -7.03 -17.51
CA LEU A 348 -9.30 -5.71 -17.93
C LEU A 348 -9.62 -4.82 -16.74
N GLY A 349 -10.50 -5.29 -15.85
CA GLY A 349 -10.88 -4.52 -14.68
C GLY A 349 -12.17 -5.01 -14.02
N PRO A 350 -12.26 -5.01 -12.68
CA PRO A 350 -13.43 -5.52 -11.97
C PRO A 350 -14.67 -4.67 -12.17
N GLY A 351 -14.54 -3.41 -12.64
CA GLY A 351 -15.67 -2.51 -12.91
C GLY A 351 -16.56 -2.94 -14.07
N LEU A 352 -16.06 -3.78 -14.99
CA LEU A 352 -16.85 -4.31 -16.11
C LEU A 352 -17.87 -5.37 -15.66
N ARG A 353 -17.64 -6.02 -14.52
CA ARG A 353 -18.49 -7.12 -14.01
C ARG A 353 -18.79 -8.18 -15.07
N LEU A 354 -17.76 -8.65 -15.78
CA LEU A 354 -17.86 -9.75 -16.74
C LEU A 354 -16.93 -10.91 -16.35
N GLY A 355 -17.49 -12.11 -16.38
CA GLY A 355 -16.82 -13.39 -16.27
C GLY A 355 -17.64 -14.45 -16.99
N TYR A 356 -17.25 -15.72 -16.88
CA TYR A 356 -17.94 -16.82 -17.53
C TYR A 356 -17.79 -18.12 -16.74
N LEU A 357 -18.77 -19.00 -16.91
CA LEU A 357 -18.67 -20.40 -16.57
C LEU A 357 -18.48 -21.21 -17.86
N VAL A 358 -17.65 -22.25 -17.83
CA VAL A 358 -17.76 -23.39 -18.74
C VAL A 358 -18.28 -24.54 -17.91
N VAL A 359 -19.49 -25.00 -18.21
CA VAL A 359 -20.17 -26.03 -17.42
C VAL A 359 -20.15 -27.37 -18.16
N PRO A 360 -20.13 -28.50 -17.43
CA PRO A 360 -20.36 -29.81 -18.03
C PRO A 360 -21.67 -29.83 -18.82
N PRO A 361 -21.77 -30.59 -19.93
CA PRO A 361 -22.98 -30.65 -20.75
C PRO A 361 -24.25 -30.97 -19.97
N ALA A 362 -24.16 -31.83 -18.95
CA ALA A 362 -25.27 -32.21 -18.09
C ALA A 362 -25.84 -31.06 -17.24
N LEU A 363 -25.08 -29.96 -17.08
CA LEU A 363 -25.45 -28.82 -16.23
C LEU A 363 -25.87 -27.58 -17.04
N ALA A 364 -25.73 -27.59 -18.37
CA ALA A 364 -25.94 -26.41 -19.20
C ALA A 364 -27.32 -25.76 -19.01
N ASP A 365 -28.40 -26.53 -19.22
CA ASP A 365 -29.77 -26.02 -19.12
C ASP A 365 -30.11 -25.57 -17.69
N ALA A 366 -29.66 -26.32 -16.69
CA ALA A 366 -29.87 -25.99 -15.28
C ALA A 366 -29.14 -24.70 -14.88
N ALA A 367 -27.90 -24.52 -15.32
CA ALA A 367 -27.12 -23.31 -15.06
C ALA A 367 -27.78 -22.08 -15.70
N VAL A 368 -28.28 -22.21 -16.94
CA VAL A 368 -29.02 -21.13 -17.63
C VAL A 368 -30.34 -20.81 -16.93
N ALA A 369 -31.07 -21.83 -16.45
CA ALA A 369 -32.29 -21.62 -15.68
C ALA A 369 -32.01 -20.86 -14.36
N VAL A 370 -30.96 -21.24 -13.63
CA VAL A 370 -30.54 -20.51 -12.41
C VAL A 370 -30.12 -19.08 -12.75
N LYS A 371 -29.39 -18.87 -13.85
CA LYS A 371 -29.00 -17.54 -14.32
C LYS A 371 -30.21 -16.66 -14.64
N ALA A 372 -31.24 -17.22 -15.30
CA ALA A 372 -32.49 -16.53 -15.58
C ALA A 372 -33.22 -16.09 -14.28
N LEU A 373 -33.16 -16.91 -13.22
CA LEU A 373 -33.71 -16.56 -11.91
C LEU A 373 -32.95 -15.44 -11.20
N LEU A 374 -31.64 -15.29 -11.47
CA LEU A 374 -30.81 -14.29 -10.82
C LEU A 374 -30.99 -12.90 -11.44
N ASP A 375 -30.85 -12.77 -12.76
CA ASP A 375 -30.84 -11.44 -13.42
C ASP A 375 -31.31 -11.42 -14.88
N ASN A 376 -31.71 -12.55 -15.48
CA ASN A 376 -32.09 -12.66 -16.90
C ASN A 376 -30.98 -12.25 -17.89
N GLY A 377 -29.71 -12.34 -17.47
CA GLY A 377 -28.53 -12.10 -18.31
C GLY A 377 -27.87 -10.74 -18.07
N ASN A 378 -26.61 -10.63 -18.53
CA ASN A 378 -25.79 -9.42 -18.35
C ASN A 378 -26.15 -8.30 -19.34
N GLY A 379 -25.69 -7.08 -19.05
CA GLY A 379 -25.83 -5.93 -19.96
C GLY A 379 -25.24 -6.21 -21.35
N TRP A 380 -26.01 -5.93 -22.40
CA TRP A 380 -25.63 -6.27 -23.77
C TRP A 380 -24.40 -5.51 -24.29
N LEU A 381 -24.29 -4.22 -23.96
CA LEU A 381 -23.27 -3.34 -24.55
C LEU A 381 -21.85 -3.78 -24.18
N ASP A 382 -21.60 -4.04 -22.89
CA ASP A 382 -20.27 -4.47 -22.43
C ASP A 382 -19.90 -5.84 -23.00
N GLN A 383 -20.88 -6.75 -23.12
CA GLN A 383 -20.66 -8.05 -23.76
C GLN A 383 -20.31 -7.92 -25.23
N HIS A 384 -21.00 -7.06 -25.97
CA HIS A 384 -20.73 -6.83 -27.38
C HIS A 384 -19.34 -6.22 -27.61
N VAL A 385 -18.99 -5.20 -26.83
CA VAL A 385 -17.67 -4.56 -26.90
C VAL A 385 -16.56 -5.56 -26.57
N LEU A 386 -16.75 -6.39 -25.54
CA LEU A 386 -15.78 -7.42 -25.18
C LEU A 386 -15.66 -8.50 -26.25
N ALA A 387 -16.77 -8.96 -26.84
CA ALA A 387 -16.75 -9.94 -27.92
C ALA A 387 -15.89 -9.46 -29.09
N GLU A 388 -16.05 -8.19 -29.49
CA GLU A 388 -15.29 -7.59 -30.57
C GLU A 388 -13.82 -7.33 -30.19
N LEU A 389 -13.55 -6.98 -28.93
CA LEU A 389 -12.19 -6.83 -28.42
C LEU A 389 -11.41 -8.15 -28.50
N VAL A 390 -12.06 -9.27 -28.14
CA VAL A 390 -11.48 -10.61 -28.22
C VAL A 390 -11.32 -11.03 -29.69
N ARG A 391 -12.38 -10.91 -30.50
CA ARG A 391 -12.39 -11.33 -31.91
C ARG A 391 -11.38 -10.59 -32.78
N SER A 392 -11.14 -9.31 -32.50
CA SER A 392 -10.18 -8.49 -33.25
C SER A 392 -8.71 -8.75 -32.87
N GLY A 393 -8.43 -9.59 -31.86
CA GLY A 393 -7.08 -9.81 -31.33
C GLY A 393 -6.55 -8.66 -30.45
N SER A 394 -7.35 -7.59 -30.27
CA SER A 394 -7.00 -6.46 -29.41
C SER A 394 -6.85 -6.89 -27.95
N PHE A 395 -7.65 -7.88 -27.51
CA PHE A 395 -7.56 -8.45 -26.17
C PHE A 395 -6.21 -9.15 -25.94
N VAL A 396 -5.76 -9.98 -26.88
CA VAL A 396 -4.45 -10.64 -26.81
C VAL A 396 -3.31 -9.62 -26.75
N SER A 397 -3.36 -8.59 -27.60
CA SER A 397 -2.38 -7.52 -27.60
C SER A 397 -2.34 -6.77 -26.25
N HIS A 398 -3.50 -6.60 -25.62
CA HIS A 398 -3.62 -6.03 -24.27
C HIS A 398 -3.00 -6.95 -23.21
N LEU A 399 -3.32 -8.25 -23.23
CA LEU A 399 -2.75 -9.23 -22.30
C LEU A 399 -1.23 -9.26 -22.35
N LEU A 400 -0.63 -9.25 -23.55
CA LEU A 400 0.83 -9.26 -23.71
C LEU A 400 1.48 -8.01 -23.10
N ARG A 401 0.86 -6.83 -23.27
CA ARG A 401 1.33 -5.58 -22.66
C ARG A 401 1.21 -5.62 -21.13
N ALA A 402 0.07 -6.08 -20.63
CA ALA A 402 -0.17 -6.21 -19.20
C ALA A 402 0.79 -7.21 -18.54
N ARG A 403 1.05 -8.36 -19.19
CA ARG A 403 2.03 -9.34 -18.73
C ARG A 403 3.44 -8.75 -18.61
N GLY A 404 3.85 -7.91 -19.56
CA GLY A 404 5.14 -7.22 -19.50
C GLY A 404 5.25 -6.30 -18.28
N HIS A 405 4.25 -5.42 -18.10
CA HIS A 405 4.19 -4.49 -16.97
C HIS A 405 4.12 -5.23 -15.62
N TYR A 406 3.28 -6.26 -15.49
CA TYR A 406 3.15 -7.00 -14.24
C TYR A 406 4.39 -7.82 -13.89
N ARG A 407 5.10 -8.36 -14.89
CA ARG A 407 6.41 -9.01 -14.66
C ARG A 407 7.43 -8.04 -14.08
N GLU A 408 7.57 -6.86 -14.68
CA GLU A 408 8.49 -5.83 -14.20
C GLU A 408 8.13 -5.37 -12.77
N ALA A 409 6.84 -5.14 -12.52
CA ALA A 409 6.34 -4.79 -11.19
C ALA A 409 6.64 -5.88 -10.14
N ARG A 410 6.43 -7.16 -10.48
CA ARG A 410 6.77 -8.31 -9.63
C ARG A 410 8.26 -8.34 -9.32
N ASP A 411 9.11 -8.29 -10.34
CA ASP A 411 10.56 -8.42 -10.19
C ASP A 411 11.15 -7.27 -9.36
N THR A 412 10.59 -6.06 -9.55
CA THR A 412 10.89 -4.89 -8.72
C THR A 412 10.48 -5.10 -7.27
N ALA A 413 9.27 -5.62 -7.01
CA ALA A 413 8.80 -5.91 -5.66
C ALA A 413 9.68 -6.93 -4.95
N ILE A 414 10.03 -8.04 -5.62
CA ILE A 414 10.93 -9.08 -5.08
C ILE A 414 12.30 -8.48 -4.75
N THR A 415 12.87 -7.72 -5.69
CA THR A 415 14.19 -7.10 -5.51
C THR A 415 14.19 -6.09 -4.36
N ALA A 416 13.17 -5.24 -4.28
CA ALA A 416 13.03 -4.26 -3.21
C ALA A 416 12.78 -4.93 -1.85
N LEU A 417 11.92 -5.95 -1.77
CA LEU A 417 11.71 -6.72 -0.54
C LEU A 417 13.02 -7.37 -0.08
N ARG A 418 13.77 -8.00 -0.97
CA ARG A 418 15.08 -8.59 -0.65
C ARG A 418 16.08 -7.54 -0.17
N ARG A 419 16.17 -6.40 -0.88
CA ARG A 419 17.06 -5.29 -0.50
C ARG A 419 16.75 -4.73 0.88
N HIS A 420 15.47 -4.62 1.22
CA HIS A 420 15.02 -3.94 2.43
C HIS A 420 14.75 -4.86 3.61
N PHE A 421 14.48 -6.16 3.41
CA PHE A 421 14.12 -7.11 4.46
C PHE A 421 14.99 -8.37 4.49
N GLY A 422 15.82 -8.60 3.47
CA GLY A 422 16.90 -9.58 3.46
C GLY A 422 16.49 -10.83 2.73
N ASP A 423 16.79 -11.99 3.31
CA ASP A 423 16.22 -13.22 2.80
C ASP A 423 14.72 -13.23 3.15
N VAL A 424 13.87 -13.11 2.14
CA VAL A 424 12.42 -13.04 2.27
C VAL A 424 11.80 -14.31 1.75
N ASP A 425 10.89 -14.87 2.55
CA ASP A 425 10.12 -16.05 2.18
C ASP A 425 8.90 -15.62 1.35
N LEU A 426 8.99 -15.81 0.04
CA LEU A 426 7.98 -15.42 -0.94
C LEU A 426 7.46 -16.65 -1.69
N ALA A 427 6.16 -16.86 -1.64
CA ALA A 427 5.44 -17.86 -2.44
C ALA A 427 4.60 -17.17 -3.53
N GLY A 428 4.23 -17.92 -4.57
CA GLY A 428 3.37 -17.39 -5.63
C GLY A 428 4.04 -16.41 -6.59
N THR A 429 5.37 -16.47 -6.73
CA THR A 429 6.08 -15.54 -7.61
C THR A 429 5.95 -15.91 -9.09
N GLY A 430 5.63 -17.15 -9.44
CA GLY A 430 5.63 -17.62 -10.84
C GLY A 430 4.50 -17.07 -11.74
N ALA A 431 3.43 -16.53 -11.15
CA ALA A 431 2.22 -16.16 -11.87
C ALA A 431 1.41 -15.04 -11.18
N GLY A 432 0.34 -14.61 -11.85
CA GLY A 432 -0.75 -13.84 -11.27
C GLY A 432 -0.48 -12.36 -11.06
N LEU A 433 -1.20 -11.76 -10.11
CA LEU A 433 -1.10 -10.32 -9.77
C LEU A 433 -0.71 -10.06 -8.32
N HIS A 434 -0.39 -11.12 -7.58
CA HIS A 434 -0.03 -11.07 -6.18
C HIS A 434 1.00 -12.14 -5.84
N MET A 435 1.68 -11.97 -4.72
CA MET A 435 2.53 -12.97 -4.10
C MET A 435 2.21 -13.05 -2.60
N CYS A 436 2.57 -14.16 -1.97
CA CYS A 436 2.42 -14.31 -0.53
C CYS A 436 3.78 -14.09 0.14
N TRP A 437 3.85 -13.15 1.08
CA TRP A 437 5.05 -12.89 1.86
C TRP A 437 4.86 -13.40 3.28
N GLN A 438 5.61 -14.45 3.62
CA GLN A 438 5.72 -14.92 5.00
C GLN A 438 6.69 -14.02 5.75
N LEU A 439 6.16 -13.26 6.71
CA LEU A 439 6.96 -12.29 7.45
C LEU A 439 8.06 -13.00 8.25
N PRO A 440 9.32 -12.55 8.16
CA PRO A 440 10.42 -13.15 8.91
C PRO A 440 10.33 -12.81 10.40
N PRO A 441 10.99 -13.59 11.29
CA PRO A 441 11.10 -13.22 12.71
C PRO A 441 11.67 -11.80 12.85
N GLY A 442 11.28 -11.07 13.91
CA GLY A 442 11.71 -9.68 14.11
C GLY A 442 10.92 -8.63 13.31
N VAL A 443 10.01 -9.02 12.40
CA VAL A 443 9.00 -8.14 11.80
C VAL A 443 7.66 -8.34 12.51
N PRO A 444 6.88 -7.27 12.80
CA PRO A 444 5.62 -7.40 13.53
C PRO A 444 4.64 -8.39 12.87
N PRO A 445 3.76 -9.06 13.63
CA PRO A 445 2.71 -9.91 13.06
C PRO A 445 1.88 -9.17 12.00
N ALA A 446 1.32 -9.92 11.04
CA ALA A 446 0.73 -9.36 9.82
C ALA A 446 -0.33 -8.27 10.11
N ALA A 447 -1.24 -8.52 11.06
CA ALA A 447 -2.27 -7.55 11.44
C ALA A 447 -1.70 -6.26 12.06
N THR A 448 -0.62 -6.36 12.84
CA THR A 448 0.07 -5.22 13.45
C THR A 448 0.81 -4.42 12.39
N LEU A 449 1.52 -5.09 11.47
CA LEU A 449 2.21 -4.46 10.35
C LEU A 449 1.21 -3.71 9.45
N GLU A 450 0.08 -4.33 9.09
CA GLU A 450 -1.00 -3.71 8.32
C GLU A 450 -1.54 -2.46 9.03
N ALA A 451 -1.85 -2.54 10.33
CA ALA A 451 -2.38 -1.41 11.08
C ALA A 451 -1.39 -0.24 11.17
N MET A 452 -0.09 -0.52 11.30
CA MET A 452 0.98 0.46 11.30
C MET A 452 1.15 1.10 9.91
N ALA A 453 1.27 0.28 8.87
CA ALA A 453 1.41 0.71 7.48
C ALA A 453 0.26 1.62 7.08
N ARG A 454 -0.98 1.25 7.42
CA ARG A 454 -2.16 2.08 7.13
C ARG A 454 -2.10 3.47 7.75
N LYS A 455 -1.60 3.60 8.99
CA LYS A 455 -1.38 4.92 9.62
C LYS A 455 -0.33 5.75 8.87
N ALA A 456 0.66 5.10 8.28
CA ALA A 456 1.67 5.69 7.41
C ALA A 456 1.21 5.87 5.95
N ARG A 457 -0.08 5.65 5.65
CA ARG A 457 -0.66 5.72 4.30
C ARG A 457 -0.10 4.68 3.32
N LEU A 458 0.26 3.50 3.83
CA LEU A 458 0.69 2.33 3.06
C LEU A 458 -0.36 1.23 3.17
N GLY A 459 -0.81 0.68 2.03
CA GLY A 459 -1.70 -0.47 1.97
C GLY A 459 -0.90 -1.77 1.87
N VAL A 460 -0.81 -2.53 2.95
CA VAL A 460 -0.32 -3.93 2.98
C VAL A 460 -1.37 -4.76 3.70
N TYR A 461 -1.58 -6.00 3.27
CA TYR A 461 -2.81 -6.72 3.61
C TYR A 461 -2.49 -8.08 4.23
N SER A 462 -2.93 -8.28 5.48
CA SER A 462 -3.06 -9.62 6.06
C SER A 462 -4.01 -10.47 5.22
N LEU A 463 -3.96 -11.80 5.38
CA LEU A 463 -4.86 -12.73 4.67
C LEU A 463 -6.34 -12.29 4.77
N ALA A 464 -6.80 -11.94 5.98
CA ALA A 464 -8.19 -11.54 6.19
C ALA A 464 -8.57 -10.27 5.40
N SER A 465 -7.72 -9.24 5.43
CA SER A 465 -7.96 -7.97 4.72
C SER A 465 -7.74 -8.08 3.20
N ALA A 466 -6.98 -9.07 2.76
CA ALA A 466 -6.82 -9.43 1.36
C ALA A 466 -8.02 -10.18 0.78
N GLY A 467 -8.98 -10.59 1.63
CA GLY A 467 -10.13 -11.39 1.20
C GLY A 467 -9.87 -12.89 1.21
N ALA A 468 -8.85 -13.37 1.92
CA ALA A 468 -8.60 -14.80 2.17
C ALA A 468 -9.15 -15.23 3.53
N TYR A 469 -9.55 -16.49 3.61
CA TYR A 469 -10.06 -17.12 4.83
C TYR A 469 -9.20 -18.33 5.17
N ASP A 470 -8.69 -18.36 6.39
CA ASP A 470 -8.05 -19.53 6.98
C ASP A 470 -8.95 -20.03 8.12
N GLY A 471 -9.56 -21.19 7.91
CA GLY A 471 -10.41 -21.86 8.89
C GLY A 471 -9.66 -22.86 9.77
N LEU A 472 -8.37 -23.09 9.54
CA LEU A 472 -7.52 -24.00 10.32
C LEU A 472 -6.53 -23.26 11.24
N ASP A 473 -6.54 -21.92 11.24
CA ASP A 473 -5.68 -21.04 12.06
C ASP A 473 -4.18 -21.38 11.92
N THR A 474 -3.73 -21.52 10.68
CA THR A 474 -2.33 -21.86 10.37
C THR A 474 -1.39 -20.70 10.71
N ALA A 475 -0.08 -20.97 10.76
CA ALA A 475 0.92 -19.92 10.96
C ALA A 475 0.85 -18.80 9.90
N LEU A 476 0.41 -19.13 8.69
CA LEU A 476 0.22 -18.18 7.60
C LEU A 476 -0.87 -17.14 7.93
N ALA A 477 -1.92 -17.50 8.68
CA ALA A 477 -2.95 -16.54 9.10
C ALA A 477 -2.38 -15.40 9.96
N ARG A 478 -1.36 -15.69 10.78
CA ARG A 478 -0.74 -14.72 11.70
C ARG A 478 0.40 -13.91 11.07
N ARG A 479 1.07 -14.48 10.07
CA ARG A 479 2.37 -14.00 9.57
C ARG A 479 2.43 -13.80 8.06
N GLY A 480 1.37 -14.16 7.33
CA GLY A 480 1.26 -13.95 5.89
C GLY A 480 0.73 -12.57 5.53
N ILE A 481 1.43 -11.92 4.61
CA ILE A 481 0.96 -10.72 3.90
C ILE A 481 0.71 -11.09 2.44
N VAL A 482 -0.49 -10.79 1.94
CA VAL A 482 -0.81 -10.92 0.52
C VAL A 482 -0.45 -9.62 -0.17
N PHE A 483 0.54 -9.68 -1.05
CA PHE A 483 1.19 -8.51 -1.62
C PHE A 483 0.85 -8.38 -3.11
N GLY A 484 -0.04 -7.46 -3.45
CA GLY A 484 -0.38 -7.12 -4.83
C GLY A 484 0.62 -6.15 -5.44
N TYR A 485 1.12 -6.45 -6.64
CA TYR A 485 2.10 -5.60 -7.35
C TYR A 485 1.56 -4.97 -8.63
N ALA A 486 0.51 -5.56 -9.22
CA ALA A 486 0.06 -5.23 -10.57
C ALA A 486 -0.37 -3.76 -10.76
N ALA A 487 -1.03 -3.15 -9.77
CA ALA A 487 -1.62 -1.82 -9.91
C ALA A 487 -0.61 -0.65 -9.88
N MET A 488 0.64 -0.89 -9.48
CA MET A 488 1.63 0.16 -9.25
C MET A 488 2.77 0.12 -10.26
N ALA A 489 3.37 1.29 -10.52
CA ALA A 489 4.59 1.37 -11.30
C ALA A 489 5.82 0.92 -10.49
N PRO A 490 6.90 0.42 -11.12
CA PRO A 490 8.11 -0.04 -10.45
C PRO A 490 8.66 0.95 -9.41
N ARG A 491 8.77 2.24 -9.77
CA ARG A 491 9.24 3.29 -8.85
C ARG A 491 8.36 3.45 -7.60
N GLN A 492 7.04 3.30 -7.73
CA GLN A 492 6.11 3.37 -6.59
C GLN A 492 6.28 2.16 -5.67
N ILE A 493 6.53 0.98 -6.24
CA ILE A 493 6.80 -0.25 -5.50
C ILE A 493 8.07 -0.10 -4.66
N GLU A 494 9.17 0.36 -5.26
CA GLU A 494 10.43 0.60 -4.55
C GLU A 494 10.26 1.58 -3.38
N GLN A 495 9.60 2.73 -3.62
CA GLN A 495 9.35 3.74 -2.60
C GLN A 495 8.44 3.21 -1.48
N GLY A 496 7.38 2.47 -1.85
CA GLY A 496 6.45 1.87 -0.89
C GLY A 496 7.13 0.86 0.03
N ILE A 497 7.97 -0.02 -0.52
CA ILE A 497 8.72 -1.03 0.24
C ILE A 497 9.81 -0.38 1.10
N ALA A 498 10.54 0.61 0.58
CA ALA A 498 11.52 1.36 1.35
C ALA A 498 10.87 2.03 2.57
N ARG A 499 9.71 2.68 2.37
CA ARG A 499 8.96 3.32 3.45
C ARG A 499 8.37 2.32 4.45
N LEU A 500 7.95 1.14 3.99
CA LEU A 500 7.52 0.05 4.87
C LEU A 500 8.68 -0.42 5.75
N SER A 501 9.89 -0.55 5.19
CA SER A 501 11.10 -0.88 5.93
C SER A 501 11.45 0.18 6.97
N ASP A 502 11.44 1.45 6.60
CA ASP A 502 11.71 2.55 7.52
C ASP A 502 10.71 2.60 8.68
N LEU A 503 9.44 2.30 8.40
CA LEU A 503 8.38 2.22 9.42
C LEU A 503 8.63 1.09 10.43
N VAL A 504 9.04 -0.08 9.94
CA VAL A 504 9.41 -1.21 10.81
C VAL A 504 10.62 -0.82 11.66
N ASP A 505 11.65 -0.22 11.06
CA ASP A 505 12.86 0.20 11.77
C ASP A 505 12.57 1.27 12.84
N ASP A 506 11.72 2.25 12.54
CA ASP A 506 11.32 3.30 13.48
C ASP A 506 10.51 2.75 14.66
N LYS A 507 9.68 1.72 14.44
CA LYS A 507 8.92 1.09 15.52
C LYS A 507 9.81 0.25 16.43
N LEU A 508 10.78 -0.45 15.85
CA LEU A 508 11.85 -1.12 16.61
C LEU A 508 12.67 -0.11 17.42
N ASP A 509 12.88 1.10 16.89
CA ASP A 509 13.60 2.20 17.58
C ASP A 509 12.84 2.80 18.77
N GLY A 510 11.51 2.85 18.72
CA GLY A 510 10.71 3.64 19.67
C GLY A 510 10.06 2.89 20.83
N SER A 511 10.18 1.56 20.97
CA SER A 511 9.41 0.82 21.98
C SER A 511 10.10 -0.50 22.45
N PRO A 512 10.82 -0.49 23.59
CA PRO A 512 11.48 -1.68 24.14
C PRO A 512 10.50 -2.84 24.45
N GLY A 513 9.30 -2.55 24.94
CA GLY A 513 8.28 -3.57 25.29
C GLY A 513 7.59 -4.24 24.09
N PHE A 514 7.75 -3.69 22.88
CA PHE A 514 7.16 -4.24 21.66
C PHE A 514 7.89 -5.50 21.17
N LEU A 515 9.18 -5.64 21.49
CA LEU A 515 9.98 -6.80 21.12
C LEU A 515 9.61 -8.07 21.88
N SER A 516 9.24 -7.92 23.16
CA SER A 516 8.65 -9.01 23.95
C SER A 516 7.39 -9.56 23.27
N GLU A 517 6.49 -8.71 22.76
CA GLU A 517 5.29 -9.14 22.00
C GLU A 517 5.61 -9.74 20.61
N LEU A 518 6.73 -9.32 20.00
CA LEU A 518 7.22 -9.78 18.69
C LEU A 518 7.90 -11.16 18.72
N LEU A 519 8.41 -11.57 19.89
CA LEU A 519 9.24 -12.75 20.11
C LEU A 519 8.55 -13.83 20.96
N VAL A 520 7.30 -13.61 21.41
CA VAL A 520 6.50 -14.67 22.05
C VAL A 520 6.16 -15.74 21.01
N SER A 521 7.06 -16.71 20.88
CA SER A 521 6.73 -18.04 20.38
C SER A 521 5.99 -18.79 21.50
N GLU A 522 4.67 -18.62 21.56
CA GLU A 522 3.82 -19.54 22.33
C GLU A 522 3.66 -20.84 21.54
N PRO A 523 3.84 -22.03 22.14
CA PRO A 523 3.43 -23.28 21.54
C PRO A 523 1.93 -23.26 21.27
N LEU A 524 1.50 -24.00 20.24
CA LEU A 524 0.09 -24.20 19.90
C LEU A 524 -0.69 -24.83 21.07
N SER A 525 -1.30 -24.03 21.96
CA SER A 525 -2.53 -24.38 22.67
C SER A 525 -3.14 -23.23 23.50
N GLN A 526 -4.36 -22.87 23.10
CA GLN A 526 -5.53 -22.33 23.82
C GLN A 526 -5.43 -21.16 24.85
N VAL A 527 -6.41 -20.25 24.71
CA VAL A 527 -7.09 -19.41 25.75
C VAL A 527 -6.45 -18.03 26.05
N PRO A 528 -7.19 -16.98 26.50
CA PRO A 528 -8.54 -16.47 26.19
C PRO A 528 -8.53 -15.01 25.65
N ARG A 529 -9.69 -14.53 25.16
CA ARG A 529 -9.96 -13.13 24.80
C ARG A 529 -9.92 -12.21 26.04
N SER A 530 -9.18 -11.10 25.95
CA SER A 530 -9.24 -10.00 26.94
C SER A 530 -9.95 -8.75 26.38
N GLU A 531 -10.74 -8.12 27.25
CA GLU A 531 -11.48 -6.87 27.01
C GLU A 531 -10.57 -5.64 26.78
N PRO A 532 -11.11 -4.57 26.14
CA PRO A 532 -10.32 -3.38 25.80
C PRO A 532 -10.05 -2.48 27.01
N ALA A 533 -8.77 -2.25 27.30
CA ALA A 533 -8.30 -1.28 28.30
C ALA A 533 -8.59 0.19 27.91
N PRO A 534 -8.72 1.11 28.88
CA PRO A 534 -9.33 2.43 28.68
C PRO A 534 -8.43 3.40 27.88
N ARG A 535 -9.09 4.22 27.06
CA ARG A 535 -8.49 5.25 26.21
C ARG A 535 -7.89 6.38 27.04
N ASN A 536 -6.57 6.42 27.18
CA ASN A 536 -5.86 7.64 27.59
C ASN A 536 -5.74 8.61 26.40
N ARG A 537 -6.45 9.74 26.51
CA ARG A 537 -6.38 10.88 25.58
C ARG A 537 -5.07 11.64 25.79
N TYR A 538 -4.08 11.42 24.93
CA TYR A 538 -3.01 12.40 24.73
C TYR A 538 -3.52 13.53 23.83
N LYS A 539 -3.53 14.76 24.35
CA LYS A 539 -3.81 15.98 23.59
C LYS A 539 -2.61 16.27 22.66
N PRO A 540 -2.80 16.48 21.35
CA PRO A 540 -1.73 16.96 20.48
C PRO A 540 -1.47 18.44 20.77
N ALA A 541 -0.21 18.79 21.06
CA ALA A 541 0.23 20.17 21.17
C ALA A 541 0.11 20.88 19.81
N LEU A 542 -0.34 22.13 19.87
CA LEU A 542 -0.60 23.02 18.74
C LEU A 542 0.66 23.22 17.88
N ARG A 543 0.43 23.29 16.56
CA ARG A 543 1.42 23.52 15.51
C ARG A 543 2.28 24.75 15.80
N ALA A 544 3.58 24.56 15.95
CA ALA A 544 4.58 25.61 15.82
C ALA A 544 4.99 25.80 14.34
N ALA A 545 5.44 27.01 14.02
CA ALA A 545 5.90 27.47 12.70
C ALA A 545 7.02 26.57 12.11
N PRO A 546 7.21 26.56 10.77
CA PRO A 546 8.15 25.64 10.12
C PRO A 546 9.61 25.89 10.54
N PRO A 547 10.42 24.84 10.77
CA PRO A 547 11.81 24.99 11.17
C PRO A 547 12.69 25.46 10.01
N ALA A 548 13.69 26.28 10.32
CA ALA A 548 14.72 26.73 9.39
C ALA A 548 15.52 25.54 8.82
N ARG A 549 15.62 25.45 7.49
CA ARG A 549 16.54 24.54 6.80
C ARG A 549 17.97 24.92 7.18
N ALA A 550 18.75 23.96 7.66
CA ALA A 550 20.18 24.13 7.82
C ALA A 550 20.82 24.22 6.43
N VAL A 551 21.29 25.41 6.08
CA VAL A 551 22.16 25.68 4.94
C VAL A 551 23.39 26.34 5.52
N SER A 552 24.58 25.87 5.12
CA SER A 552 25.87 26.47 5.45
C SER A 552 25.82 27.99 5.24
N ALA A 553 25.99 28.78 6.30
CA ALA A 553 26.01 30.24 6.20
C ALA A 553 27.37 30.71 5.63
N PRO A 554 27.41 31.68 4.69
CA PRO A 554 28.66 32.24 4.21
C PRO A 554 29.13 33.41 5.09
N ASN A 555 30.42 33.35 5.44
CA ASN A 555 31.33 34.39 5.93
C ASN A 555 31.70 34.37 7.43
N ALA A 556 32.96 33.99 7.68
CA ALA A 556 33.98 34.86 8.26
C ALA A 556 35.36 34.31 7.84
N LEU A 557 36.22 35.18 7.28
CA LEU A 557 37.62 34.90 7.01
C LEU A 557 38.33 34.62 8.34
N SER A 558 38.73 33.38 8.56
CA SER A 558 39.60 32.95 9.64
C SER A 558 40.33 31.71 9.14
N GLU A 559 41.65 31.65 9.36
CA GLU A 559 42.54 30.57 8.96
C GLU A 559 41.88 29.19 9.09
N ASP A 560 41.78 28.45 7.98
CA ASP A 560 41.08 27.17 7.92
C ASP A 560 41.85 26.17 8.81
N PRO A 561 41.29 25.72 9.96
CA PRO A 561 41.97 24.77 10.82
C PRO A 561 42.26 23.50 10.00
N MET A 562 43.52 23.04 10.05
CA MET A 562 43.97 21.89 9.26
C MET A 562 43.01 20.71 9.46
N GLN A 563 42.37 20.30 8.38
CA GLN A 563 41.36 19.24 8.41
C GLN A 563 42.06 17.91 8.64
N ILE A 564 41.83 17.26 9.78
CA ILE A 564 42.57 16.05 10.17
C ILE A 564 41.69 14.96 10.76
N VAL A 565 42.16 13.72 10.64
CA VAL A 565 41.62 12.56 11.35
C VAL A 565 41.99 12.64 12.83
N ARG A 566 41.01 12.83 13.71
CA ARG A 566 41.21 12.89 15.18
C ARG A 566 41.08 11.54 15.85
N GLY A 567 40.33 10.61 15.27
CA GLY A 567 40.12 9.30 15.85
C GLY A 567 39.68 8.28 14.83
N ILE A 568 40.19 7.06 15.00
CA ILE A 568 39.82 5.89 14.21
C ILE A 568 39.34 4.81 15.18
N TYR A 569 38.16 4.25 14.92
CA TYR A 569 37.54 3.25 15.78
C TYR A 569 36.97 2.09 14.99
N ARG A 570 36.99 0.91 15.60
CA ARG A 570 36.25 -0.28 15.17
C ARG A 570 35.36 -0.79 16.29
N TYR A 571 34.36 -1.57 15.93
CA TYR A 571 33.34 -2.14 16.82
C TYR A 571 33.25 -3.64 16.55
N PRO A 572 34.18 -4.48 17.06
CA PRO A 572 34.32 -5.87 16.63
C PRO A 572 33.02 -6.69 16.72
N ILE A 573 32.22 -6.44 17.76
CA ILE A 573 30.88 -7.00 17.94
C ILE A 573 29.83 -5.91 17.77
N LYS A 574 28.86 -6.14 16.88
CA LYS A 574 27.72 -5.23 16.65
C LYS A 574 27.02 -4.92 17.98
N GLY A 575 26.92 -3.63 18.32
CA GLY A 575 26.28 -3.13 19.54
C GLY A 575 27.22 -2.89 20.71
N MET A 576 28.41 -3.51 20.76
CA MET A 576 29.35 -3.33 21.88
C MET A 576 30.24 -2.09 21.72
N SER A 577 31.09 -1.80 22.70
CA SER A 577 31.87 -0.55 22.82
C SER A 577 32.91 -0.34 21.70
N ALA A 578 33.41 0.90 21.60
CA ALA A 578 34.40 1.29 20.60
C ALA A 578 35.80 0.81 20.99
N GLN A 579 36.53 0.20 20.05
CA GLN A 579 37.95 -0.10 20.16
C GLN A 579 38.75 0.92 19.34
N PRO A 580 39.58 1.78 19.97
CA PRO A 580 40.43 2.72 19.26
C PRO A 580 41.53 1.99 18.47
N VAL A 581 41.88 2.51 17.29
CA VAL A 581 43.02 2.03 16.51
C VAL A 581 43.87 3.23 16.05
N ASN A 582 45.19 3.08 16.07
CA ASN A 582 46.11 4.17 15.69
C ASN A 582 46.25 4.34 14.17
N GLY A 583 45.96 3.28 13.42
CA GLY A 583 45.95 3.29 11.96
C GLY A 583 45.32 2.03 11.39
N ILE A 584 44.86 2.11 10.14
CA ILE A 584 44.15 1.04 9.45
C ILE A 584 44.50 1.02 7.97
N THR A 585 44.67 -0.16 7.40
CA THR A 585 44.82 -0.37 5.96
C THR A 585 43.47 -0.77 5.38
N LEU A 586 43.01 -0.03 4.38
CA LEU A 586 41.72 -0.24 3.75
C LEU A 586 41.89 -0.77 2.33
N GLU A 587 40.96 -1.64 1.94
CA GLU A 587 40.87 -2.17 0.58
C GLU A 587 39.66 -1.56 -0.14
N ALA A 588 39.81 -1.27 -1.43
CA ALA A 588 38.73 -0.76 -2.27
C ALA A 588 37.53 -1.73 -2.29
N GLY A 589 36.32 -1.19 -2.09
CA GLY A 589 35.08 -1.97 -2.07
C GLY A 589 34.90 -2.93 -0.89
N LYS A 590 35.84 -2.97 0.08
CA LYS A 590 35.75 -3.80 1.29
C LYS A 590 35.26 -2.99 2.50
N PRO A 591 34.59 -3.63 3.47
CA PRO A 591 34.20 -2.97 4.72
C PRO A 591 35.42 -2.60 5.56
N PHE A 592 35.19 -1.84 6.63
CA PHE A 592 36.23 -1.51 7.59
C PHE A 592 36.77 -2.80 8.25
N PRO A 593 38.11 -3.06 8.23
CA PRO A 593 38.65 -4.31 8.72
C PRO A 593 38.36 -4.56 10.19
N PHE A 594 37.92 -5.78 10.51
CA PHE A 594 37.55 -6.21 11.88
C PHE A 594 36.48 -5.34 12.56
N ASP A 595 35.69 -4.58 11.79
CA ASP A 595 34.56 -3.82 12.29
C ASP A 595 33.26 -4.61 12.13
N ARG A 596 32.56 -4.82 13.25
CA ARG A 596 31.29 -5.54 13.31
C ARG A 596 31.37 -6.91 12.63
N ILE A 597 32.51 -7.60 12.73
CA ILE A 597 32.69 -8.94 12.16
C ILE A 597 31.91 -10.01 12.92
N PHE A 598 31.50 -9.71 14.15
CA PHE A 598 30.58 -10.52 14.96
C PHE A 598 29.29 -9.75 15.26
N ALA A 599 28.20 -10.49 15.45
CA ALA A 599 26.96 -9.99 16.02
C ALA A 599 26.36 -11.06 16.95
N LEU A 600 25.52 -10.63 17.89
CA LEU A 600 24.82 -11.52 18.80
C LEU A 600 23.39 -11.64 18.32
N ALA A 601 23.05 -12.74 17.67
CA ALA A 601 21.68 -13.05 17.25
C ALA A 601 20.84 -13.42 18.49
N ARG A 602 19.60 -12.93 18.56
CA ARG A 602 18.69 -13.25 19.67
C ARG A 602 18.34 -14.75 19.67
N PRO A 603 17.92 -15.32 20.81
CA PRO A 603 17.54 -16.74 20.86
C PRO A 603 16.44 -17.09 19.84
N ASN A 604 16.48 -18.31 19.30
CA ASN A 604 15.46 -18.89 18.39
C ASN A 604 15.29 -18.20 17.03
N VAL A 605 16.20 -17.31 16.63
CA VAL A 605 16.16 -16.74 15.27
C VAL A 605 16.82 -17.71 14.27
N PRO A 606 16.25 -17.89 13.06
CA PRO A 606 16.78 -18.81 12.05
C PRO A 606 17.96 -18.17 11.29
N ILE A 607 19.06 -17.90 11.99
CA ILE A 607 20.30 -17.36 11.42
C ILE A 607 21.40 -18.41 11.54
N ASP A 608 22.09 -18.68 10.43
CA ASP A 608 23.26 -19.54 10.41
C ASP A 608 24.41 -18.91 11.23
N ARG A 609 25.05 -19.70 12.10
CA ARG A 609 26.12 -19.21 12.98
C ARG A 609 27.41 -18.85 12.25
N TYR A 610 27.69 -19.55 11.16
CA TYR A 610 28.98 -19.51 10.46
C TYR A 610 28.89 -18.83 9.08
N ASP A 611 27.70 -18.78 8.49
CA ASP A 611 27.41 -18.04 7.26
C ASP A 611 26.07 -17.26 7.33
N PRO A 612 25.93 -16.33 8.29
CA PRO A 612 24.72 -15.55 8.47
C PRO A 612 24.49 -14.64 7.25
N LYS A 613 23.36 -14.83 6.58
CA LYS A 613 22.86 -13.87 5.59
C LYS A 613 22.51 -12.54 6.27
N TRP A 614 22.52 -11.45 5.49
CA TRP A 614 22.08 -10.15 6.00
C TRP A 614 20.65 -10.21 6.53
N ALA A 615 20.43 -9.60 7.70
CA ALA A 615 19.21 -9.67 8.47
C ALA A 615 18.89 -8.31 9.11
N LYS A 616 17.59 -8.03 9.32
CA LYS A 616 17.15 -6.82 10.02
C LYS A 616 17.68 -6.77 11.45
N LYS A 617 18.00 -5.55 11.91
CA LYS A 617 18.58 -5.29 13.25
C LYS A 617 17.79 -5.88 14.42
N GLY A 618 16.48 -6.07 14.29
CA GLY A 618 15.63 -6.69 15.32
C GLY A 618 15.95 -8.15 15.63
N LEU A 619 16.70 -8.84 14.76
CA LEU A 619 17.16 -10.21 15.01
C LEU A 619 18.39 -10.30 15.91
N PHE A 620 19.03 -9.16 16.20
CA PHE A 620 20.25 -9.10 17.00
C PHE A 620 19.99 -8.47 18.38
N VAL A 621 20.86 -8.77 19.34
CA VAL A 621 21.00 -7.99 20.57
C VAL A 621 21.55 -6.63 20.17
N MET A 622 20.89 -5.57 20.64
CA MET A 622 21.11 -4.23 20.11
C MET A 622 21.21 -3.24 21.25
N LEU A 623 22.26 -2.43 21.26
CA LEU A 623 22.51 -1.41 22.30
C LEU A 623 21.32 -0.46 22.50
N MET A 624 20.61 -0.14 21.42
CA MET A 624 19.40 0.66 21.43
C MET A 624 18.22 0.01 22.15
N ILE A 625 18.33 -1.23 22.65
CA ILE A 625 17.35 -1.93 23.48
C ILE A 625 18.01 -2.32 24.81
N ASP A 626 19.21 -2.90 24.74
CA ASP A 626 19.93 -3.47 25.86
C ASP A 626 21.14 -2.58 26.24
N GLU A 627 20.90 -1.57 27.09
CA GLU A 627 21.92 -0.55 27.41
C GLU A 627 23.10 -1.09 28.24
N ALA A 628 22.89 -2.21 28.94
CA ALA A 628 23.94 -2.93 29.69
C ALA A 628 25.14 -3.35 28.80
N LEU A 629 24.94 -3.48 27.48
CA LEU A 629 26.04 -3.70 26.54
C LEU A 629 27.10 -2.59 26.56
N ALA A 630 26.77 -1.38 27.02
CA ALA A 630 27.70 -0.26 27.17
C ALA A 630 28.41 -0.21 28.53
N GLU A 631 28.07 -1.08 29.49
CA GLU A 631 28.75 -1.16 30.79
C GLU A 631 30.16 -1.73 30.68
N VAL A 632 30.46 -2.45 29.58
CA VAL A 632 31.74 -3.11 29.36
C VAL A 632 32.53 -2.51 28.20
N ARG A 633 33.83 -2.33 28.40
CA ARG A 633 34.79 -1.99 27.35
C ARG A 633 35.30 -3.25 26.69
N THR A 634 35.23 -3.31 25.37
CA THR A 634 35.48 -4.52 24.59
C THR A 634 36.64 -4.32 23.64
N GLU A 635 37.49 -5.33 23.56
CA GLU A 635 38.64 -5.35 22.66
C GLU A 635 38.74 -6.71 21.98
N LEU A 636 39.07 -6.70 20.68
CA LEU A 636 39.41 -7.90 19.94
C LEU A 636 40.83 -7.77 19.40
N ASP A 637 41.62 -8.81 19.63
CA ASP A 637 42.91 -9.01 18.96
C ASP A 637 42.64 -9.55 17.54
N PRO A 638 43.06 -8.86 16.47
CA PRO A 638 42.78 -9.28 15.10
C PRO A 638 43.53 -10.55 14.67
N ASP A 639 44.67 -10.86 15.28
CA ASP A 639 45.51 -11.99 14.90
C ASP A 639 45.09 -13.27 15.63
N SER A 640 44.80 -13.14 16.94
CA SER A 640 44.40 -14.28 17.77
C SER A 640 42.89 -14.47 17.89
N LEU A 641 42.07 -13.48 17.52
CA LEU A 641 40.63 -13.39 17.80
C LEU A 641 40.27 -13.62 19.27
N VAL A 642 41.21 -13.31 20.18
CA VAL A 642 40.94 -13.26 21.62
C VAL A 642 40.14 -12.00 21.91
N PHE A 643 38.94 -12.20 22.44
CA PHE A 643 38.03 -11.15 22.86
C PHE A 643 38.18 -10.92 24.37
N ARG A 644 38.24 -9.65 24.77
CA ARG A 644 38.30 -9.21 26.16
C ARG A 644 37.18 -8.23 26.44
N ALA A 645 36.57 -8.35 27.62
CA ALA A 645 35.68 -7.33 28.17
C ALA A 645 36.21 -6.86 29.53
N SER A 646 36.15 -5.55 29.78
CA SER A 646 36.59 -4.93 31.02
C SER A 646 35.54 -3.98 31.59
N SER A 647 35.41 -3.95 32.91
CA SER A 647 34.58 -3.00 33.66
C SER A 647 35.47 -2.27 34.65
N GLU A 648 35.36 -0.95 34.76
CA GLU A 648 36.17 -0.12 35.68
C GLU A 648 37.70 -0.36 35.64
N ARG A 649 38.23 -0.83 34.49
CA ARG A 649 39.64 -1.22 34.21
C ARG A 649 40.04 -2.63 34.70
N GLU A 650 39.12 -3.41 35.25
CA GLU A 650 39.32 -4.83 35.56
C GLU A 650 38.84 -5.71 34.39
N GLU A 651 39.60 -6.75 34.03
CA GLU A 651 39.19 -7.73 33.02
C GLU A 651 38.12 -8.65 33.61
N VAL A 652 36.88 -8.55 33.12
CA VAL A 652 35.74 -9.34 33.59
C VAL A 652 35.43 -10.53 32.70
N PHE A 653 35.97 -10.55 31.47
CA PHE A 653 35.78 -11.66 30.53
C PHE A 653 36.94 -11.76 29.53
N ARG A 654 37.33 -12.99 29.21
CA ARG A 654 38.31 -13.31 28.17
C ARG A 654 37.98 -14.64 27.50
N ALA A 655 37.95 -14.68 26.17
CA ALA A 655 37.76 -15.92 25.42
C ALA A 655 38.40 -15.88 24.02
N ASP A 656 38.80 -17.06 23.52
CA ASP A 656 39.21 -17.24 22.13
C ASP A 656 37.97 -17.53 21.26
N LEU A 657 37.66 -16.64 20.32
CA LEU A 657 36.46 -16.77 19.47
C LEU A 657 36.65 -17.68 18.26
N ARG A 658 37.81 -18.33 18.09
CA ARG A 658 38.05 -19.37 17.08
C ARG A 658 37.48 -20.72 17.48
N ILE A 659 37.31 -20.95 18.78
CA ILE A 659 36.81 -22.22 19.33
C ILE A 659 35.38 -22.08 19.84
N ASP A 660 34.57 -23.13 19.67
CA ASP A 660 33.15 -23.12 20.05
C ASP A 660 32.91 -22.93 21.55
N GLU A 661 33.84 -23.38 22.39
CA GLU A 661 33.77 -23.18 23.83
C GLU A 661 33.86 -21.69 24.19
N GLY A 662 34.82 -20.97 23.60
CA GLY A 662 34.99 -19.53 23.80
C GLY A 662 33.81 -18.71 23.27
N ARG A 663 33.24 -19.13 22.13
CA ARG A 663 31.99 -18.54 21.61
C ARG A 663 30.83 -18.72 22.57
N ARG A 664 30.60 -19.93 23.07
CA ARG A 664 29.54 -20.22 24.06
C ARG A 664 29.77 -19.53 25.39
N ALA A 665 31.02 -19.34 25.80
CA ALA A 665 31.34 -18.55 26.99
C ALA A 665 30.94 -17.08 26.81
N LEU A 666 31.18 -16.50 25.63
CA LEU A 666 30.75 -15.14 25.31
C LEU A 666 29.22 -15.03 25.25
N GLU A 667 28.54 -16.01 24.66
CA GLU A 667 27.07 -16.07 24.62
C GLU A 667 26.48 -16.04 26.04
N ARG A 668 27.01 -16.85 26.96
CA ARG A 668 26.58 -16.85 28.38
C ARG A 668 26.92 -15.54 29.09
N PHE A 669 28.12 -15.00 28.89
CA PHE A 669 28.51 -13.71 29.46
C PHE A 669 27.54 -12.59 29.05
N VAL A 670 27.10 -12.57 27.78
CA VAL A 670 26.12 -11.59 27.31
C VAL A 670 24.73 -11.86 27.90
N GLN A 671 24.33 -13.11 28.12
CA GLN A 671 23.08 -13.44 28.81
C GLN A 671 23.09 -12.90 30.24
N ASP A 672 24.20 -13.05 30.96
CA ASP A 672 24.36 -12.54 32.32
C ASP A 672 24.35 -11.00 32.35
N LEU A 673 24.98 -10.37 31.34
CA LEU A 673 24.98 -8.92 31.16
C LEU A 673 23.60 -8.38 30.78
N VAL A 674 22.78 -9.17 30.07
CA VAL A 674 21.45 -8.78 29.59
C VAL A 674 20.40 -9.83 29.99
N PRO A 675 19.99 -9.88 31.28
CA PRO A 675 19.08 -10.93 31.78
C PRO A 675 17.71 -10.96 31.08
N THR A 676 17.29 -9.83 30.49
CA THR A 676 16.03 -9.69 29.75
C THR A 676 15.96 -10.53 28.47
N LEU A 677 17.07 -11.12 28.00
CA LEU A 677 17.08 -12.03 26.86
C LEU A 677 16.42 -13.39 27.15
N GLY A 678 16.34 -13.79 28.43
CA GLY A 678 15.80 -15.08 28.87
C GLY A 678 16.72 -16.28 28.56
N ASN A 679 17.18 -16.41 27.33
CA ASN A 679 18.13 -17.43 26.87
C ASN A 679 19.42 -16.82 26.30
N ALA A 680 20.49 -17.60 26.25
CA ALA A 680 21.75 -17.16 25.66
C ALA A 680 21.58 -16.80 24.18
N PRO A 681 22.09 -15.65 23.73
CA PRO A 681 22.13 -15.32 22.31
C PRO A 681 23.08 -16.25 21.54
N HIS A 682 23.10 -16.13 20.21
CA HIS A 682 24.04 -16.85 19.35
C HIS A 682 25.06 -15.89 18.74
N LEU A 683 26.35 -16.15 18.97
CA LEU A 683 27.40 -15.38 18.33
C LEU A 683 27.51 -15.81 16.87
N VAL A 684 27.28 -14.88 15.96
CA VAL A 684 27.37 -15.11 14.52
C VAL A 684 28.53 -14.32 13.93
N GLN A 685 29.19 -14.86 12.90
CA GLN A 685 30.36 -14.27 12.27
C GLN A 685 30.13 -14.01 10.77
N SER A 686 30.42 -12.80 10.30
CA SER A 686 30.21 -12.42 8.89
C SER A 686 31.39 -12.85 8.01
N ARG A 687 31.13 -13.62 6.94
CA ARG A 687 32.13 -13.92 5.89
C ARG A 687 32.45 -12.69 5.03
N GLN A 688 31.51 -11.78 4.90
CA GLN A 688 31.68 -10.51 4.18
C GLN A 688 32.32 -9.42 5.06
N GLY A 689 32.72 -9.75 6.29
CA GLY A 689 33.55 -8.91 7.14
C GLY A 689 32.81 -7.80 7.90
N HIS A 690 31.47 -7.81 7.96
CA HIS A 690 30.70 -6.81 8.74
C HIS A 690 29.21 -7.19 8.93
N PHE A 691 28.59 -6.73 10.02
CA PHE A 691 27.15 -6.76 10.30
C PHE A 691 26.57 -5.34 10.40
N MET A 692 26.10 -4.81 9.27
CA MET A 692 25.49 -3.49 9.18
C MET A 692 23.96 -3.57 9.14
N ASP A 693 23.29 -2.44 9.42
CA ASP A 693 21.82 -2.32 9.36
C ASP A 693 21.29 -2.34 7.92
N LYS A 694 22.18 -2.33 6.93
CA LYS A 694 21.92 -2.47 5.49
C LYS A 694 23.00 -3.38 4.89
N PRO A 695 22.76 -4.04 3.74
CA PRO A 695 23.71 -4.98 3.14
C PRO A 695 24.98 -4.32 2.57
N ASP A 696 25.05 -2.99 2.50
CA ASP A 696 26.15 -2.27 1.87
C ASP A 696 27.40 -2.18 2.78
N SER A 697 28.58 -2.35 2.20
CA SER A 697 29.89 -2.19 2.86
C SER A 697 30.31 -0.72 2.95
N VAL A 698 29.67 0.03 3.84
CA VAL A 698 29.96 1.45 4.06
C VAL A 698 30.76 1.72 5.33
N ILE A 699 31.63 2.73 5.29
CA ILE A 699 32.42 3.23 6.42
C ILE A 699 31.81 4.52 6.92
N SER A 700 31.71 4.71 8.23
CA SER A 700 31.03 5.88 8.80
C SER A 700 32.00 6.99 9.22
N LEU A 701 31.66 8.24 8.90
CA LEU A 701 32.42 9.43 9.26
C LEU A 701 31.55 10.42 10.05
N ILE A 702 32.12 10.99 11.10
CA ILE A 702 31.55 12.09 11.89
C ILE A 702 32.48 13.29 11.88
N ASN A 703 31.90 14.46 11.67
CA ASN A 703 32.57 15.74 11.84
C ASN A 703 32.38 16.24 13.28
N LEU A 704 33.48 16.44 14.01
CA LEU A 704 33.45 16.90 15.40
C LEU A 704 32.95 18.34 15.52
N ALA A 705 33.12 19.19 14.50
CA ALA A 705 32.58 20.54 14.51
C ALA A 705 31.04 20.55 14.50
N THR A 706 30.41 19.61 13.78
CA THR A 706 28.96 19.41 13.81
C THR A 706 28.48 19.01 15.20
N LEU A 707 29.24 18.16 15.90
CA LEU A 707 28.90 17.76 17.27
C LEU A 707 28.98 18.93 18.24
N ARG A 708 30.04 19.75 18.18
CA ARG A 708 30.17 20.96 19.02
C ARG A 708 29.04 21.95 18.77
N ALA A 709 28.64 22.14 17.52
CA ALA A 709 27.48 22.98 17.19
C ALA A 709 26.16 22.42 17.76
N LEU A 710 26.01 21.09 17.84
CA LEU A 710 24.86 20.46 18.48
C LEU A 710 24.92 20.55 20.02
N GLU A 711 26.10 20.44 20.63
CA GLU A 711 26.30 20.65 22.08
C GLU A 711 25.88 22.05 22.49
N GLU A 712 26.32 23.06 21.73
CA GLU A 712 25.95 24.46 21.94
C GLU A 712 24.44 24.66 21.77
N LEU A 713 23.86 24.09 20.70
CA LEU A 713 22.43 24.20 20.41
C LEU A 713 21.54 23.54 21.47
N TRP A 714 21.96 22.40 22.03
CA TRP A 714 21.20 21.64 23.01
C TRP A 714 21.56 21.96 24.47
N GLY A 715 22.61 22.76 24.69
CA GLY A 715 23.07 23.15 26.03
C GLY A 715 23.51 21.97 26.90
N ARG A 716 23.94 20.86 26.29
CA ARG A 716 24.36 19.64 27.01
C ARG A 716 25.54 18.97 26.27
N PRO A 717 26.51 18.38 27.00
CA PRO A 717 27.65 17.71 26.40
C PRO A 717 27.23 16.44 25.64
N LEU A 718 27.91 16.17 24.53
CA LEU A 718 27.58 15.12 23.58
C LEU A 718 28.83 14.28 23.29
N ASP A 719 28.92 13.11 23.91
CA ASP A 719 30.05 12.20 23.67
C ASP A 719 30.06 11.73 22.19
N PRO A 720 31.16 11.97 21.43
CA PRO A 720 31.24 11.57 20.02
C PRO A 720 31.06 10.07 19.77
N LEU A 721 31.42 9.22 20.74
CA LEU A 721 31.33 7.76 20.59
C LEU A 721 29.90 7.24 20.57
N ARG A 722 28.90 8.06 20.94
CA ARG A 722 27.46 7.76 20.74
C ARG A 722 27.13 7.44 19.29
N PHE A 723 27.82 8.09 18.35
CA PHE A 723 27.57 7.99 16.92
C PHE A 723 28.24 6.81 16.25
N ARG A 724 29.04 6.06 17.01
CA ARG A 724 29.64 4.79 16.60
C ARG A 724 30.30 4.85 15.21
N ALA A 725 31.00 5.95 14.94
CA ALA A 725 31.61 6.20 13.64
C ALA A 725 32.99 5.54 13.54
N ASN A 726 33.42 5.20 12.34
CA ASN A 726 34.76 4.66 12.13
C ASN A 726 35.82 5.77 12.09
N PHE A 727 35.49 6.89 11.43
CA PHE A 727 36.35 8.07 11.36
C PHE A 727 35.71 9.26 12.07
N TYR A 728 36.51 9.92 12.89
CA TYR A 728 36.18 11.22 13.48
C TYR A 728 37.17 12.24 12.94
N VAL A 729 36.66 13.23 12.23
CA VAL A 729 37.45 14.30 11.62
C VAL A 729 37.15 15.63 12.29
N ASP A 730 38.13 16.52 12.25
CA ASP A 730 38.01 17.90 12.74
C ASP A 730 38.58 18.85 11.69
N GLY A 731 38.25 20.15 11.82
CA GLY A 731 38.66 21.21 10.90
C GLY A 731 37.66 21.52 9.78
N LEU A 732 36.61 20.70 9.61
CA LEU A 732 35.46 21.04 8.74
C LEU A 732 34.53 22.04 9.46
N ARG A 733 33.81 22.86 8.69
CA ARG A 733 32.71 23.67 9.23
C ARG A 733 31.55 22.76 9.69
N PRO A 734 30.73 23.17 10.67
CA PRO A 734 29.57 22.40 11.08
C PRO A 734 28.67 22.07 9.87
N TRP A 735 28.27 20.80 9.76
CA TRP A 735 27.44 20.21 8.69
C TRP A 735 28.09 20.10 7.30
N GLN A 736 29.32 20.56 7.11
CA GLN A 736 30.00 20.54 5.81
C GLN A 736 30.16 19.12 5.26
N GLU A 737 30.18 18.09 6.10
CA GLU A 737 30.22 16.69 5.65
C GLU A 737 29.04 16.32 4.74
N PHE A 738 27.89 17.01 4.86
CA PHE A 738 26.73 16.78 3.98
C PHE A 738 26.92 17.36 2.59
N ASP A 739 27.69 18.44 2.47
CA ASP A 739 28.01 19.08 1.19
C ASP A 739 28.99 18.21 0.37
N LEU A 740 29.70 17.29 1.04
CA LEU A 740 30.62 16.36 0.40
C LEU A 740 29.92 15.15 -0.24
N VAL A 741 28.62 14.92 0.01
CA VAL A 741 27.89 13.76 -0.54
C VAL A 741 27.96 13.76 -2.08
N GLY A 742 28.39 12.64 -2.64
CA GLY A 742 28.66 12.47 -4.06
C GLY A 742 30.10 12.82 -4.49
N SER A 743 30.90 13.44 -3.63
CA SER A 743 32.30 13.81 -3.90
C SER A 743 33.28 12.72 -3.46
N ASP A 744 34.48 12.74 -4.05
CA ASP A 744 35.60 11.95 -3.55
C ASP A 744 36.38 12.74 -2.49
N ILE A 745 36.85 12.08 -1.45
CA ILE A 745 37.69 12.64 -0.38
C ILE A 745 38.91 11.74 -0.17
N ARG A 746 40.04 12.33 0.18
CA ARG A 746 41.27 11.62 0.54
C ARG A 746 41.50 11.73 2.04
N LEU A 747 41.69 10.59 2.70
CA LEU A 747 42.15 10.49 4.09
C LEU A 747 43.43 9.65 4.07
N GLY A 748 44.55 10.23 4.49
CA GLY A 748 45.85 9.57 4.37
C GLY A 748 46.12 9.17 2.92
N ASP A 749 46.39 7.89 2.68
CA ASP A 749 46.63 7.34 1.34
C ASP A 749 45.38 6.76 0.66
N ALA A 750 44.26 6.67 1.38
CA ALA A 750 43.01 6.12 0.87
C ALA A 750 42.11 7.20 0.25
N VAL A 751 41.37 6.83 -0.79
CA VAL A 751 40.37 7.69 -1.43
C VAL A 751 38.99 7.07 -1.24
N PHE A 752 38.01 7.88 -0.87
CA PHE A 752 36.64 7.46 -0.59
C PHE A 752 35.66 8.28 -1.41
N ARG A 753 34.61 7.64 -1.89
CA ARG A 753 33.39 8.31 -2.34
C ARG A 753 32.50 8.53 -1.12
N VAL A 754 32.07 9.77 -0.88
CA VAL A 754 31.03 10.05 0.11
C VAL A 754 29.70 9.63 -0.51
N ASP A 755 29.10 8.57 0.03
CA ASP A 755 27.95 7.90 -0.57
C ASP A 755 26.63 8.61 -0.22
N ARG A 756 26.33 8.74 1.07
CA ARG A 756 25.06 9.30 1.55
C ARG A 756 25.15 9.79 3.00
N ARG A 757 24.14 10.56 3.41
CA ARG A 757 23.96 10.97 4.82
C ARG A 757 23.64 9.76 5.70
N ASN A 758 24.10 9.80 6.95
CA ASN A 758 23.92 8.71 7.90
C ASN A 758 22.77 9.00 8.88
N GLY A 759 21.62 8.32 8.67
CA GLY A 759 20.48 8.37 9.57
C GLY A 759 20.74 7.67 10.90
N ARG A 760 20.54 8.37 12.01
CA ARG A 760 20.82 7.85 13.36
C ARG A 760 19.64 7.14 13.99
N CYS A 761 19.90 6.02 14.65
CA CYS A 761 18.91 5.21 15.38
C CYS A 761 19.04 5.42 16.90
N GLY A 762 18.16 4.77 17.67
CA GLY A 762 18.12 4.92 19.14
C GLY A 762 19.40 4.50 19.87
N ALA A 763 20.39 3.91 19.20
CA ALA A 763 21.67 3.55 19.82
C ALA A 763 22.44 4.79 20.30
N THR A 764 22.27 5.94 19.64
CA THR A 764 22.91 7.20 20.03
C THR A 764 22.40 7.73 21.38
N ASN A 765 21.22 7.27 21.80
CA ASN A 765 20.59 7.69 23.05
C ASN A 765 21.34 7.14 24.28
N VAL A 766 22.10 6.05 24.12
CA VAL A 766 22.91 5.45 25.17
C VAL A 766 24.24 6.18 25.26
N ASN A 767 24.59 6.61 26.48
CA ASN A 767 25.86 7.24 26.76
C ASN A 767 26.96 6.16 26.88
N PRO A 768 28.01 6.22 26.05
CA PRO A 768 29.06 5.20 26.03
C PRO A 768 29.94 5.19 27.29
N ARG A 769 29.86 6.22 28.15
CA ARG A 769 30.59 6.27 29.42
C ARG A 769 29.80 5.73 30.60
N THR A 770 28.48 5.98 30.62
CA THR A 770 27.63 5.65 31.77
C THR A 770 26.76 4.42 31.54
N GLY A 771 26.65 3.95 30.30
CA GLY A 771 25.75 2.85 29.93
C GLY A 771 24.26 3.21 29.97
N LYS A 772 23.89 4.46 30.23
CA LYS A 772 22.49 4.89 30.41
C LYS A 772 21.94 5.64 29.22
N ARG A 773 20.65 5.47 28.93
CA ARG A 773 19.89 6.36 28.06
C ARG A 773 19.61 7.69 28.73
N ASP A 774 20.19 8.76 28.19
CA ASP A 774 20.11 10.09 28.78
C ASP A 774 19.65 11.19 27.81
N MET A 775 19.46 10.85 26.52
CA MET A 775 19.05 11.77 25.45
C MET A 775 18.20 11.07 24.38
N ASP A 776 17.28 11.78 23.72
CA ASP A 776 16.60 11.34 22.49
C ASP A 776 17.17 12.10 21.28
N ILE A 777 18.34 11.65 20.79
CA ILE A 777 19.06 12.35 19.72
C ILE A 777 18.31 12.28 18.39
N PRO A 778 17.82 11.11 17.90
CA PRO A 778 17.07 11.05 16.65
C PRO A 778 15.78 11.88 16.70
N GLY A 779 15.07 11.89 17.84
CA GLY A 779 13.90 12.74 18.03
C GLY A 779 14.24 14.23 18.04
N ALA A 780 15.31 14.62 18.73
CA ALA A 780 15.80 16.01 18.75
C ALA A 780 16.22 16.51 17.36
N LEU A 781 16.94 15.68 16.59
CA LEU A 781 17.31 15.99 15.21
C LEU A 781 16.06 16.18 14.34
N ARG A 782 15.08 15.26 14.42
CA ARG A 782 13.81 15.35 13.67
C ARG A 782 13.04 16.61 14.03
N ALA A 783 12.93 16.92 15.32
CA ALA A 783 12.21 18.10 15.79
C ALA A 783 12.84 19.40 15.30
N ARG A 784 14.18 19.47 15.26
CA ARG A 784 14.91 20.69 14.92
C ARG A 784 15.18 20.88 13.43
N PHE A 785 15.45 19.80 12.70
CA PHE A 785 15.93 19.82 11.31
C PHE A 785 15.02 19.07 10.33
N GLY A 786 14.00 18.36 10.81
CA GLY A 786 13.08 17.58 9.98
C GLY A 786 13.62 16.22 9.50
N HIS A 787 14.83 15.83 9.91
CA HIS A 787 15.47 14.55 9.60
C HIS A 787 16.24 14.00 10.81
N LYS A 788 16.67 12.73 10.76
CA LYS A 788 17.52 12.11 11.81
C LYS A 788 18.98 11.91 11.41
N ASP A 789 19.40 12.52 10.31
CA ASP A 789 20.75 12.35 9.76
C ASP A 789 21.81 13.15 10.51
N LEU A 790 22.98 12.54 10.70
CA LEU A 790 24.18 13.16 11.25
C LEU A 790 25.42 12.39 10.77
N GLY A 791 26.44 13.05 10.22
CA GLY A 791 27.57 12.35 9.60
C GLY A 791 27.22 11.66 8.27
N VAL A 792 28.21 11.00 7.66
CA VAL A 792 28.10 10.41 6.31
C VAL A 792 28.63 8.99 6.26
N TYR A 793 28.21 8.27 5.22
CA TYR A 793 28.77 7.00 4.81
C TYR A 793 29.76 7.19 3.66
N LEU A 794 30.85 6.45 3.71
CA LEU A 794 31.96 6.45 2.77
C LEU A 794 32.09 5.07 2.13
N VAL A 795 32.50 5.02 0.86
CA VAL A 795 32.90 3.80 0.17
C VAL A 795 34.34 3.97 -0.30
N THR A 796 35.21 3.05 0.11
CA THR A 796 36.63 3.06 -0.29
C THR A 796 36.74 2.84 -1.80
N GLN A 797 37.23 3.84 -2.53
CA GLN A 797 37.48 3.80 -3.97
C GLN A 797 38.89 3.31 -4.27
N LYS A 798 39.87 3.80 -3.49
CA LYS A 798 41.28 3.42 -3.62
C LYS A 798 41.80 2.92 -2.28
N SER A 799 42.39 1.73 -2.30
CA SER A 799 43.07 1.14 -1.14
C SER A 799 44.18 2.05 -0.62
N GLY A 800 44.38 2.06 0.69
CA GLY A 800 45.39 2.91 1.31
C GLY A 800 45.41 2.79 2.83
N LYS A 801 46.44 3.36 3.46
CA LYS A 801 46.57 3.44 4.91
C LYS A 801 46.04 4.79 5.40
N VAL A 802 45.32 4.76 6.52
CA VAL A 802 44.88 5.95 7.25
C VAL A 802 45.38 5.84 8.69
N VAL A 803 46.04 6.88 9.18
CA VAL A 803 46.48 7.01 10.58
C VAL A 803 45.86 8.22 11.25
N VAL A 804 45.76 8.19 12.57
CA VAL A 804 45.34 9.37 13.34
C VAL A 804 46.34 10.50 13.09
N GLY A 805 45.82 11.70 12.77
CA GLY A 805 46.60 12.86 12.38
C GLY A 805 46.69 13.11 10.88
N ASP A 806 46.26 12.16 10.04
CA ASP A 806 46.28 12.34 8.59
C ASP A 806 45.38 13.49 8.13
N PRO A 807 45.78 14.24 7.08
CA PRO A 807 44.96 15.29 6.51
C PRO A 807 43.75 14.73 5.77
N LEU A 808 42.62 15.41 5.90
CA LEU A 808 41.45 15.28 5.03
C LEU A 808 41.62 16.27 3.87
N ALA A 809 41.67 15.76 2.65
CA ALA A 809 41.72 16.56 1.44
C ALA A 809 40.51 16.29 0.55
N VAL A 810 39.93 17.33 -0.02
CA VAL A 810 38.89 17.24 -1.05
C VAL A 810 39.55 17.55 -2.40
N PRO A 811 39.77 16.55 -3.28
CA PRO A 811 40.36 16.78 -4.59
C PRO A 811 39.55 17.81 -5.38
N GLY A 812 40.17 18.91 -5.78
CA GLY A 812 39.53 20.03 -6.48
C GLY A 812 39.47 21.36 -5.70
N LEU A 813 39.91 21.39 -4.44
CA LEU A 813 40.06 22.60 -3.64
C LEU A 813 41.50 22.72 -3.12
N GLY A 814 42.40 23.30 -3.91
CA GLY A 814 43.73 23.67 -3.42
C GLY A 814 44.77 23.94 -4.50
N GLY A 815 44.95 25.22 -4.87
CA GLY A 815 46.08 25.70 -5.67
C GLY A 815 46.07 27.24 -5.76
N SER A 816 47.06 27.87 -5.11
CA SER A 816 47.34 29.31 -5.13
C SER A 816 47.61 29.84 -6.55
N ALA A 817 47.03 31.00 -6.88
CA ALA A 817 47.52 31.89 -7.95
C ALA A 817 47.42 33.36 -7.49
N ALA A 818 48.56 34.06 -7.47
CA ALA A 818 48.66 35.51 -7.32
C ALA A 818 48.27 36.23 -8.64
N PRO A 819 48.00 37.55 -8.63
CA PRO A 819 46.81 38.13 -9.24
C PRO A 819 46.93 38.23 -10.76
N ALA A 820 46.11 37.45 -11.47
CA ALA A 820 45.79 37.74 -12.86
C ALA A 820 44.66 38.78 -12.88
N GLU A 821 44.90 39.85 -13.63
CA GLU A 821 44.03 41.00 -13.82
C GLU A 821 42.57 40.62 -14.00
N ALA A 822 41.69 41.50 -13.50
CA ALA A 822 40.26 41.48 -13.69
C ALA A 822 39.89 41.52 -15.19
N ALA A 823 39.93 40.37 -15.85
CA ALA A 823 39.15 40.15 -17.05
C ALA A 823 37.71 39.95 -16.59
N ALA A 824 36.92 40.99 -16.76
CA ALA A 824 35.48 41.01 -16.51
C ALA A 824 34.81 39.82 -17.21
N VAL A 825 34.58 38.74 -16.48
CA VAL A 825 33.55 37.77 -16.84
C VAL A 825 32.25 38.43 -16.44
N LEU A 826 31.60 39.01 -17.45
CA LEU A 826 30.22 39.48 -17.38
C LEU A 826 29.37 38.47 -16.60
N PRO A 827 28.46 38.94 -15.72
CA PRO A 827 27.55 38.04 -15.03
C PRO A 827 26.88 37.14 -16.06
N PRO A 828 26.72 35.82 -15.82
CA PRO A 828 25.89 35.02 -16.68
C PRO A 828 24.54 35.72 -16.71
N THR A 829 24.19 36.22 -17.89
CA THR A 829 22.93 36.86 -18.17
C THR A 829 21.85 35.84 -17.79
N PRO A 830 20.83 36.21 -17.00
CA PRO A 830 19.85 35.25 -16.55
C PRO A 830 19.12 34.67 -17.76
N SER A 831 19.37 33.41 -18.08
CA SER A 831 18.51 32.66 -18.99
C SER A 831 17.15 32.49 -18.29
N PRO A 832 16.03 32.86 -18.93
CA PRO A 832 14.70 32.80 -18.33
C PRO A 832 14.19 31.35 -18.34
N GLY A 833 14.73 30.50 -17.46
CA GLY A 833 14.23 29.14 -17.21
C GLY A 833 13.55 29.08 -15.85
N GLY A 834 12.23 29.06 -15.81
CA GLY A 834 11.45 29.19 -14.59
C GLY A 834 11.39 27.86 -13.83
N ARG A 835 12.04 27.76 -12.67
CA ARG A 835 11.76 26.65 -11.73
C ARG A 835 10.41 26.92 -11.06
N PHE A 836 9.60 25.88 -10.83
CA PHE A 836 8.30 26.01 -10.17
C PHE A 836 8.16 25.00 -9.04
N ILE A 837 7.57 25.38 -7.91
CA ILE A 837 7.41 24.55 -6.73
C ILE A 837 5.94 24.27 -6.43
N CYS A 838 5.62 23.00 -6.24
CA CYS A 838 4.29 22.52 -5.85
C CYS A 838 3.95 22.97 -4.43
N ARG A 839 2.79 23.61 -4.23
CA ARG A 839 2.32 24.03 -2.88
C ARG A 839 1.86 22.85 -2.01
N GLY A 840 1.54 21.70 -2.62
CA GLY A 840 1.08 20.51 -1.91
C GLY A 840 2.22 19.70 -1.28
N CYS A 841 3.30 19.46 -2.03
CA CYS A 841 4.40 18.58 -1.61
C CYS A 841 5.80 19.19 -1.73
N TYR A 842 5.93 20.43 -2.19
CA TYR A 842 7.21 21.12 -2.38
C TYR A 842 8.13 20.52 -3.45
N TYR A 843 7.60 19.65 -4.32
CA TYR A 843 8.29 19.21 -5.53
C TYR A 843 8.67 20.41 -6.41
N ILE A 844 9.95 20.49 -6.80
CA ILE A 844 10.46 21.53 -7.69
C ILE A 844 10.53 20.96 -9.09
N TYR A 845 9.71 21.50 -9.97
CA TYR A 845 9.84 21.31 -11.40
C TYR A 845 11.03 22.14 -11.90
N ASP A 846 12.00 21.45 -12.48
CA ASP A 846 13.16 22.03 -13.15
C ASP A 846 13.10 21.64 -14.63
N GLU A 847 12.96 22.64 -15.50
CA GLU A 847 12.82 22.49 -16.95
C GLU A 847 13.98 21.69 -17.56
N ILE A 848 15.18 21.77 -16.94
CA ILE A 848 16.39 21.09 -17.42
C ILE A 848 16.41 19.61 -16.98
N ALA A 849 15.86 19.29 -15.80
CA ALA A 849 15.78 17.91 -15.28
C ALA A 849 14.54 17.13 -15.79
N GLY A 850 13.54 17.83 -16.33
CA GLY A 850 12.25 17.30 -16.75
C GLY A 850 12.09 17.08 -18.26
N ALA A 851 13.13 16.58 -18.94
CA ALA A 851 13.16 16.33 -20.39
C ALA A 851 13.01 17.57 -21.30
N GLY A 852 13.21 18.79 -20.78
CA GLY A 852 13.38 20.01 -21.59
C GLY A 852 12.09 20.77 -21.94
N VAL A 853 10.94 20.45 -21.33
CA VAL A 853 9.68 21.18 -21.58
C VAL A 853 9.55 22.37 -20.61
N PRO A 854 9.29 23.61 -21.07
CA PRO A 854 9.04 24.74 -20.19
C PRO A 854 7.78 24.52 -19.32
N PHE A 855 7.81 24.94 -18.05
CA PHE A 855 6.68 24.71 -17.14
C PHE A 855 5.38 25.36 -17.65
N ALA A 856 5.49 26.50 -18.35
CA ALA A 856 4.37 27.18 -18.98
C ALA A 856 3.66 26.32 -20.04
N GLU A 857 4.40 25.45 -20.73
CA GLU A 857 3.92 24.62 -21.85
C GLU A 857 3.37 23.25 -21.41
N LEU A 858 3.52 22.87 -20.14
CA LEU A 858 2.87 21.68 -19.60
C LEU A 858 1.34 21.77 -19.75
N ASP A 859 0.67 20.66 -20.06
CA ASP A 859 -0.79 20.62 -20.15
C ASP A 859 -1.44 21.02 -18.81
N ALA A 860 -2.63 21.65 -18.83
CA ALA A 860 -3.33 22.03 -17.60
C ALA A 860 -3.73 20.83 -16.74
N SER A 861 -3.89 19.65 -17.35
CA SER A 861 -4.11 18.35 -16.69
C SER A 861 -2.84 17.69 -16.17
N TRP A 862 -1.66 18.29 -16.40
CA TRP A 862 -0.41 17.79 -15.84
C TRP A 862 -0.46 17.86 -14.31
N LEU A 863 -0.21 16.72 -13.68
CA LEU A 863 -0.23 16.58 -12.23
C LEU A 863 1.20 16.53 -11.69
N CYS A 864 1.39 17.14 -10.52
CA CYS A 864 2.61 17.02 -9.77
C CYS A 864 3.01 15.54 -9.64
N PRO A 865 4.20 15.14 -10.10
CA PRO A 865 4.59 13.73 -10.11
C PRO A 865 4.77 13.14 -8.70
N ASP A 866 4.93 13.99 -7.67
CA ASP A 866 5.08 13.56 -6.27
C ASP A 866 3.74 13.44 -5.50
N CYS A 867 2.74 14.28 -5.80
CA CYS A 867 1.52 14.32 -4.97
C CYS A 867 0.20 14.42 -5.74
N GLY A 868 0.24 14.40 -7.07
CA GLY A 868 -0.96 14.45 -7.91
C GLY A 868 -1.68 15.80 -7.90
N SER A 869 -1.12 16.85 -7.30
CA SER A 869 -1.72 18.18 -7.33
C SER A 869 -1.67 18.77 -8.73
N GLU A 870 -2.76 19.43 -9.14
CA GLU A 870 -2.86 20.08 -10.45
C GLU A 870 -1.73 21.11 -10.67
N LYS A 871 -1.39 21.36 -11.93
CA LYS A 871 -0.43 22.38 -12.35
C LYS A 871 -0.69 23.76 -11.69
N SER A 872 -1.96 24.10 -11.45
CA SER A 872 -2.41 25.32 -10.77
C SER A 872 -1.88 25.48 -9.34
N ALA A 873 -1.49 24.36 -8.69
CA ALA A 873 -0.92 24.35 -7.35
C ALA A 873 0.57 24.71 -7.31
N PHE A 874 1.23 24.95 -8.44
CA PHE A 874 2.63 25.36 -8.49
C PHE A 874 2.78 26.88 -8.45
N ARG A 875 3.89 27.35 -7.87
CA ARG A 875 4.30 28.75 -7.91
C ARG A 875 5.75 28.87 -8.39
N PRO A 876 6.19 30.01 -8.94
CA PRO A 876 7.60 30.23 -9.23
C PRO A 876 8.46 29.92 -8.00
N TYR A 877 9.48 29.11 -8.20
CA TYR A 877 10.45 28.74 -7.19
C TYR A 877 11.46 29.88 -7.06
N VAL A 878 11.38 30.61 -5.96
CA VAL A 878 12.38 31.62 -5.60
C VAL A 878 13.35 30.98 -4.58
N PRO A 879 14.65 30.86 -4.90
CA PRO A 879 15.64 30.38 -3.94
C PRO A 879 15.70 31.32 -2.72
N ALA A 880 15.73 30.75 -1.52
CA ALA A 880 15.81 31.56 -0.30
C ALA A 880 17.16 32.28 -0.25
N GLY A 881 17.14 33.62 -0.29
CA GLY A 881 18.33 34.48 -0.35
C GLY A 881 18.23 35.68 -1.31
N PHE A 882 17.24 35.69 -2.21
CA PHE A 882 16.94 36.81 -3.10
C PHE A 882 15.53 37.34 -2.83
N GLU A 883 15.39 38.23 -1.86
CA GLU A 883 14.28 39.20 -1.87
C GLU A 883 14.81 40.48 -2.55
N PRO A 884 14.16 41.00 -3.61
CA PRO A 884 14.45 42.34 -4.08
C PRO A 884 14.08 43.31 -2.96
N SER A 885 15.02 44.16 -2.58
CA SER A 885 14.78 45.29 -1.68
C SER A 885 13.53 46.03 -2.13
N ARG A 886 12.52 46.11 -1.25
CA ARG A 886 11.36 47.00 -1.44
C ARG A 886 11.82 48.44 -1.36
N THR A 887 12.29 48.99 -2.48
CA THR A 887 12.33 50.44 -2.69
C THR A 887 10.94 50.91 -3.10
N GLY A 888 10.47 51.96 -2.41
CA GLY A 888 9.10 52.42 -2.46
C GLY A 888 8.64 53.03 -3.78
N SER A 889 7.33 53.04 -3.95
CA SER A 889 6.56 53.90 -4.86
C SER A 889 5.09 53.67 -4.50
N SER A 890 4.54 54.48 -3.59
CA SER A 890 3.62 55.59 -3.91
C SER A 890 2.41 55.21 -4.77
N ARG A 891 1.25 55.31 -4.10
CA ARG A 891 -0.12 55.54 -4.59
C ARG A 891 -0.26 56.08 -6.03
N ARG A 892 -1.19 55.48 -6.77
CA ARG A 892 -2.24 56.06 -7.67
C ARG A 892 -3.00 54.86 -8.27
N ARG A 893 -4.31 54.65 -8.02
CA ARG A 893 -5.50 55.21 -8.75
C ARG A 893 -5.14 55.35 -10.24
N ASP A 894 -5.64 54.51 -11.14
CA ASP A 894 -7.04 54.16 -11.42
C ASP A 894 -7.24 52.68 -11.81
#